data_AF-A0A534L906-F1
#
_entry.id   AF-A0A534L906-F1
#
_cell.length_a   1.000
_cell.length_b   1.000
_cell.length_c   1.000
_cell.angle_alpha   90.00
_cell.angle_beta   90.00
_cell.angle_gamma   90.00
#
_symmetry.space_group_name_H-M   'P 1'
#
loop_
_entity.id
_entity.type
_entity.pdbx_description
1 polymer ?
#
loop_
_entity_poly.entity_id
_entity_poly.type
_entity_poly.pdbx_seq_one_letter_code
_entity_poly.pdbx_strand_id
1 'polypeptide(L)'
;MNERMCRAAVLLALAVALLAPSVGALPTVGGPLAWGASGAASKPAVPVTPVAESQPSIVRDAVNLISDGTFDTMPGPWTYANGTTGAVTASRDPTARARIGHTTPVLEFDSMDNVTGPTPWTNVTSGQTHAYSNLSQETVVGVEGNGSLRANVTILKDNEWAGALRDDPLPWNWSGFNRMAIWMDKATSNPLSAWVFVQDQAGRGAWGQYALVTGWYRYALDLDAPLNVSGVDFVAIVFTGLAGPTATVYVDDIVLFNSTTFSERASVAQSFTKSTPTGSGPNSLRLAFDVETTSPLDVVSSLEVTIGNTVEWSETPTAGNRSVDVDISGDVGLESTGSFTLTITLWLNRTGWEEASMTAWIDNVTLIIPGTLARITLTPQTALVPAGQTALFTAGGRDADGNPAPLGALNWSSTIGQIVLVNGTLATFRAPVLPGTGVVSARVGNISGFANVTVDPSALPGAPPPATWGGTLWTGLLLIAGGLGGVGVVWLHRSAKRAFRIDDLFLIDHAGLLVVHAARRRDVLGDEDILAGMLTAIMSFAQDAFQAEIGGLKLFKIGNKTVALERNEHMYLAAIGLGSIRNRLPTSLRHFLADLEERYGDKLLRWSGMITDLPGIDVMTESFARRGRYRRGDWKRAADRESEWPPLEDRGRRESGIDFIIVPEEPLRPA
;
A
#
# COMPACT_ATOMS: atom_id res chain seq x y z
N MET A 1 -57.83 -54.09 -12.14
CA MET A 1 -57.79 -54.03 -13.62
C MET A 1 -57.80 -52.55 -13.98
N ASN A 2 -56.79 -52.12 -14.75
CA ASN A 2 -56.58 -50.79 -15.36
C ASN A 2 -56.18 -49.65 -14.38
N GLU A 3 -55.40 -48.64 -14.72
CA GLU A 3 -54.29 -48.35 -15.64
C GLU A 3 -53.89 -46.88 -15.30
N ARG A 4 -52.59 -46.55 -15.32
CA ARG A 4 -52.00 -45.23 -15.70
C ARG A 4 -52.43 -43.90 -15.04
N MET A 5 -51.37 -43.20 -14.58
CA MET A 5 -51.01 -41.78 -14.80
C MET A 5 -51.57 -40.65 -13.91
N CYS A 6 -50.62 -39.76 -13.56
CA CYS A 6 -50.75 -38.30 -13.37
C CYS A 6 -51.51 -37.81 -12.12
N ARG A 7 -51.20 -36.67 -11.48
CA ARG A 7 -50.12 -35.67 -11.49
C ARG A 7 -50.45 -34.73 -10.32
N ALA A 8 -49.42 -34.09 -9.76
CA ALA A 8 -49.40 -32.72 -9.23
C ALA A 8 -50.04 -32.38 -7.85
N ALA A 9 -49.12 -31.97 -6.97
CA ALA A 9 -49.07 -30.70 -6.22
C ALA A 9 -49.99 -30.49 -5.01
N VAL A 10 -49.36 -30.45 -3.82
CA VAL A 10 -49.82 -29.67 -2.65
C VAL A 10 -48.62 -28.98 -2.00
N LEU A 11 -48.90 -27.74 -1.57
CA LEU A 11 -48.14 -26.71 -0.89
C LEU A 11 -47.51 -27.08 0.47
N LEU A 12 -46.40 -26.38 0.79
CA LEU A 12 -45.99 -25.79 2.08
C LEU A 12 -45.61 -26.72 3.26
N ALA A 13 -44.35 -26.65 3.72
CA ALA A 13 -43.97 -26.41 5.13
C ALA A 13 -42.46 -26.58 5.42
N LEU A 14 -41.94 -25.67 6.24
CA LEU A 14 -40.75 -25.79 7.10
C LEU A 14 -40.65 -27.17 7.79
N ALA A 15 -39.44 -27.74 7.88
CA ALA A 15 -38.85 -28.21 9.14
C ALA A 15 -37.44 -28.78 8.94
N VAL A 16 -36.60 -28.47 9.93
CA VAL A 16 -35.22 -28.89 10.18
C VAL A 16 -35.04 -30.41 10.13
N ALA A 17 -33.99 -30.88 9.45
CA ALA A 17 -33.58 -32.29 9.46
C ALA A 17 -32.20 -32.47 10.13
N LEU A 18 -32.20 -32.96 11.36
CA LEU A 18 -31.13 -33.80 11.91
C LEU A 18 -31.27 -35.20 11.31
N LEU A 19 -30.17 -35.79 10.84
CA LEU A 19 -30.08 -37.20 10.51
C LEU A 19 -28.87 -37.82 11.23
N ALA A 20 -29.17 -38.71 12.17
CA ALA A 20 -28.30 -39.84 12.49
C ALA A 20 -28.64 -41.02 11.56
N PRO A 21 -27.78 -42.05 11.49
CA PRO A 21 -28.24 -43.33 12.03
C PRO A 21 -27.18 -44.13 12.84
N SER A 22 -27.69 -44.73 13.92
CA SER A 22 -27.48 -46.06 14.54
C SER A 22 -26.26 -46.94 14.16
N VAL A 23 -25.77 -47.91 14.95
CA VAL A 23 -25.79 -48.38 16.36
C VAL A 23 -24.91 -49.65 16.31
N GLY A 24 -24.07 -49.96 17.32
CA GLY A 24 -23.39 -51.25 17.35
C GLY A 24 -22.38 -51.55 18.48
N ALA A 25 -22.88 -51.61 19.72
CA ALA A 25 -22.44 -52.43 20.87
C ALA A 25 -21.04 -52.29 21.56
N LEU A 26 -21.17 -51.95 22.84
CA LEU A 26 -20.35 -51.93 24.08
C LEU A 26 -19.69 -53.28 24.49
N PRO A 27 -18.76 -53.38 25.51
CA PRO A 27 -18.93 -52.78 26.85
C PRO A 27 -17.71 -52.31 27.71
N THR A 28 -18.03 -51.32 28.56
CA THR A 28 -17.67 -51.05 30.00
C THR A 28 -16.21 -50.92 30.46
N VAL A 29 -15.80 -50.09 31.44
CA VAL A 29 -16.34 -48.98 32.27
C VAL A 29 -15.10 -48.38 33.00
N GLY A 30 -15.04 -47.04 33.19
CA GLY A 30 -14.38 -46.47 34.39
C GLY A 30 -13.55 -45.18 34.23
N GLY A 31 -14.17 -44.02 34.52
CA GLY A 31 -13.52 -42.92 35.27
C GLY A 31 -13.01 -41.69 34.48
N PRO A 32 -13.05 -40.47 35.07
CA PRO A 32 -13.38 -39.23 34.36
C PRO A 32 -12.18 -38.36 33.94
N LEU A 33 -12.37 -37.60 32.85
CA LEU A 33 -11.46 -36.56 32.34
C LEU A 33 -11.98 -35.17 32.71
N ALA A 34 -11.14 -34.39 33.39
CA ALA A 34 -11.29 -32.94 33.57
C ALA A 34 -10.18 -32.23 32.77
N TRP A 35 -10.63 -31.33 31.89
CA TRP A 35 -9.95 -30.22 31.21
C TRP A 35 -8.42 -30.28 31.03
N GLY A 36 -8.00 -30.70 29.83
CA GLY A 36 -6.71 -30.36 29.24
C GLY A 36 -6.89 -29.33 28.12
N ALA A 37 -6.39 -28.11 28.33
CA ALA A 37 -6.19 -27.13 27.26
C ALA A 37 -4.73 -27.25 26.80
N SER A 38 -4.50 -28.03 25.74
CA SER A 38 -3.22 -28.08 25.02
C SER A 38 -3.39 -27.40 23.66
N GLY A 39 -2.66 -26.30 23.48
CA GLY A 39 -2.57 -25.58 22.22
C GLY A 39 -1.98 -26.45 21.12
N ALA A 40 -2.77 -26.69 20.08
CA ALA A 40 -2.32 -27.33 18.86
C ALA A 40 -1.58 -26.31 17.99
N ALA A 41 -0.27 -26.53 17.86
CA ALA A 41 0.56 -25.89 16.85
C ALA A 41 0.12 -26.36 15.45
N SER A 42 -0.38 -25.42 14.65
CA SER A 42 -0.40 -25.53 13.18
C SER A 42 0.33 -24.32 12.61
N LYS A 43 1.24 -24.61 11.67
CA LYS A 43 2.21 -23.71 11.05
C LYS A 43 1.60 -22.40 10.53
N PRO A 44 2.17 -21.21 10.83
CA PRO A 44 1.98 -20.03 10.00
C PRO A 44 2.98 -20.03 8.83
N ALA A 45 2.47 -19.65 7.67
CA ALA A 45 3.19 -19.43 6.42
C ALA A 45 4.29 -18.37 6.58
N VAL A 46 5.40 -18.58 5.87
CA VAL A 46 6.52 -17.63 5.81
C VAL A 46 6.08 -16.41 4.98
N PRO A 47 6.19 -15.17 5.51
CA PRO A 47 5.95 -13.97 4.73
C PRO A 47 7.10 -13.77 3.74
N VAL A 48 6.79 -13.71 2.45
CA VAL A 48 7.74 -13.29 1.41
C VAL A 48 7.71 -11.75 1.39
N THR A 49 8.74 -11.12 1.94
CA THR A 49 8.96 -9.67 1.79
C THR A 49 9.30 -9.34 0.34
N PRO A 50 8.61 -8.37 -0.30
CA PRO A 50 9.00 -7.88 -1.61
C PRO A 50 10.34 -7.12 -1.50
N VAL A 51 11.30 -7.53 -2.31
CA VAL A 51 12.54 -6.77 -2.51
C VAL A 51 12.17 -5.55 -3.36
N ALA A 52 12.27 -4.36 -2.77
CA ALA A 52 12.20 -3.11 -3.52
C ALA A 52 13.45 -3.04 -4.42
N GLU A 53 13.31 -3.40 -5.68
CA GLU A 53 14.30 -3.07 -6.70
C GLU A 53 14.18 -1.58 -7.03
N SER A 54 15.28 -0.87 -6.81
CA SER A 54 15.47 0.50 -7.29
C SER A 54 15.29 0.55 -8.81
N GLN A 55 14.49 1.49 -9.28
CA GLN A 55 14.21 1.78 -10.70
C GLN A 55 15.45 1.63 -11.59
N PRO A 56 15.43 0.75 -12.62
CA PRO A 56 16.35 0.89 -13.73
C PRO A 56 15.82 2.00 -14.65
N SER A 57 16.39 3.20 -14.53
CA SER A 57 16.30 4.20 -15.59
C SER A 57 17.00 3.65 -16.84
N ILE A 58 16.26 3.32 -17.90
CA ILE A 58 16.79 3.13 -19.27
C ILE A 58 16.74 4.54 -19.91
N VAL A 59 17.65 5.04 -20.76
CA VAL A 59 17.90 4.59 -22.15
C VAL A 59 19.21 5.17 -22.70
N ARG A 60 20.11 4.32 -23.24
CA ARG A 60 20.98 4.63 -24.41
C ARG A 60 21.49 3.33 -25.09
N ASP A 61 20.83 2.92 -26.19
CA ASP A 61 21.20 1.93 -27.24
C ASP A 61 20.16 0.80 -27.49
N ALA A 62 19.17 0.64 -26.61
CA ALA A 62 17.97 -0.17 -26.86
C ALA A 62 16.98 0.52 -27.83
N VAL A 63 16.47 -0.21 -28.83
CA VAL A 63 15.42 0.30 -29.74
C VAL A 63 14.06 0.13 -29.06
N ASN A 64 13.53 1.22 -28.49
CA ASN A 64 12.11 1.27 -28.11
C ASN A 64 11.26 1.38 -29.39
N LEU A 65 10.37 0.42 -29.60
CA LEU A 65 9.47 0.37 -30.75
C LEU A 65 8.24 1.26 -30.57
N ILE A 66 7.91 1.64 -29.32
CA ILE A 66 6.80 2.54 -29.03
C ILE A 66 7.26 3.98 -29.19
N SER A 67 6.52 4.74 -29.99
CA SER A 67 6.66 6.19 -30.06
C SER A 67 5.83 6.85 -28.95
N ASP A 68 6.40 7.86 -28.29
CA ASP A 68 5.72 8.62 -27.23
C ASP A 68 5.04 7.73 -26.15
N GLY A 69 5.81 6.81 -25.56
CA GLY A 69 5.32 5.94 -24.47
C GLY A 69 4.87 6.68 -23.21
N THR A 70 5.34 7.92 -23.04
CA THR A 70 4.99 8.85 -21.95
C THR A 70 3.78 9.71 -22.26
N PHE A 71 3.15 9.54 -23.44
CA PHE A 71 1.98 10.29 -23.89
C PHE A 71 2.16 11.82 -23.87
N ASP A 72 3.38 12.35 -23.95
CA ASP A 72 3.66 13.79 -23.85
C ASP A 72 3.25 14.57 -25.10
N THR A 73 3.17 13.92 -26.26
CA THR A 73 2.89 14.60 -27.53
C THR A 73 1.40 14.78 -27.79
N MET A 74 1.01 15.90 -28.42
CA MET A 74 -0.38 16.21 -28.78
C MET A 74 -0.48 16.59 -30.27
N PRO A 75 -1.34 15.95 -31.09
CA PRO A 75 -2.30 14.89 -30.74
C PRO A 75 -1.69 13.50 -30.46
N GLY A 76 -0.38 13.35 -30.58
CA GLY A 76 0.37 12.12 -30.30
C GLY A 76 0.07 10.94 -31.23
N PRO A 77 0.87 9.86 -31.18
CA PRO A 77 0.73 8.69 -32.06
C PRO A 77 -0.35 7.71 -31.59
N TRP A 78 -0.95 7.95 -30.42
CA TRP A 78 -1.94 7.08 -29.80
C TRP A 78 -3.36 7.37 -30.31
N THR A 79 -4.12 6.30 -30.50
CA THR A 79 -5.53 6.35 -30.89
C THR A 79 -6.40 5.89 -29.73
N TYR A 80 -7.48 6.61 -29.45
CA TYR A 80 -8.40 6.33 -28.34
C TYR A 80 -9.77 5.94 -28.88
N ALA A 81 -10.32 4.84 -28.38
CA ALA A 81 -11.63 4.34 -28.75
C ALA A 81 -12.52 4.13 -27.52
N ASN A 82 -13.66 4.81 -27.50
CA ASN A 82 -14.68 4.62 -26.47
C ASN A 82 -15.43 3.30 -26.67
N GLY A 83 -16.12 2.86 -25.62
CA GLY A 83 -17.07 1.76 -25.69
C GLY A 83 -18.24 2.05 -26.63
N THR A 84 -18.95 0.99 -27.01
CA THR A 84 -20.03 1.01 -28.01
C THR A 84 -21.21 1.91 -27.65
N THR A 85 -21.47 2.09 -26.36
CA THR A 85 -22.50 2.98 -25.80
C THR A 85 -21.95 4.32 -25.35
N GLY A 86 -20.61 4.45 -25.24
CA GLY A 86 -19.93 5.64 -24.77
C GLY A 86 -19.90 5.82 -23.25
N ALA A 87 -20.34 4.82 -22.46
CA ALA A 87 -20.28 4.87 -21.02
C ALA A 87 -18.84 4.71 -20.50
N VAL A 88 -18.09 3.76 -21.07
CA VAL A 88 -16.66 3.57 -20.84
C VAL A 88 -15.90 4.38 -21.88
N THR A 89 -15.05 5.29 -21.42
CA THR A 89 -14.35 6.24 -22.27
C THR A 89 -12.85 5.98 -22.26
N ALA A 90 -12.20 6.27 -23.39
CA ALA A 90 -10.75 6.32 -23.51
C ALA A 90 -10.36 7.72 -23.97
N SER A 91 -9.41 8.35 -23.27
CA SER A 91 -8.95 9.70 -23.60
C SER A 91 -7.53 9.94 -23.10
N ARG A 92 -6.89 11.00 -23.59
CA ARG A 92 -5.63 11.48 -23.00
C ARG A 92 -5.95 12.34 -21.78
N ASP A 93 -5.35 11.99 -20.66
CA ASP A 93 -5.42 12.77 -19.43
C ASP A 93 -4.60 14.06 -19.56
N PRO A 94 -4.98 15.16 -18.89
CA PRO A 94 -4.19 16.39 -18.85
C PRO A 94 -2.76 16.19 -18.33
N THR A 95 -2.53 15.19 -17.46
CA THR A 95 -1.21 14.86 -16.89
C THR A 95 -0.29 14.07 -17.82
N ALA A 96 -0.58 14.02 -19.13
CA ALA A 96 0.17 13.25 -20.12
C ALA A 96 0.14 11.74 -19.85
N ARG A 97 -1.07 11.18 -19.68
CA ARG A 97 -1.26 9.73 -19.51
C ARG A 97 -2.46 9.27 -20.33
N ALA A 98 -2.54 8.00 -20.70
CA ALA A 98 -3.78 7.46 -21.24
C ALA A 98 -4.75 7.14 -20.10
N ARG A 99 -5.99 7.63 -20.19
CA ARG A 99 -7.06 7.34 -19.23
C ARG A 99 -8.13 6.50 -19.92
N ILE A 100 -8.45 5.34 -19.32
CA ILE A 100 -9.53 4.47 -19.78
C ILE A 100 -10.41 4.13 -18.59
N GLY A 101 -11.72 4.33 -18.67
CA GLY A 101 -12.58 4.06 -17.53
C GLY A 101 -14.00 4.57 -17.65
N HIS A 102 -14.74 4.35 -16.58
CA HIS A 102 -16.07 4.88 -16.34
C HIS A 102 -16.12 5.50 -14.95
N THR A 103 -16.77 6.65 -14.85
CA THR A 103 -17.14 7.25 -13.56
C THR A 103 -18.55 7.78 -13.73
N THR A 104 -19.48 7.24 -12.96
CA THR A 104 -20.86 7.73 -12.97
C THR A 104 -20.86 9.18 -12.47
N PRO A 105 -21.36 10.14 -13.25
CA PRO A 105 -21.53 11.50 -12.76
C PRO A 105 -22.60 11.52 -11.66
N VAL A 106 -22.31 12.23 -10.57
CA VAL A 106 -23.17 12.36 -9.40
C VAL A 106 -23.44 13.84 -9.17
N LEU A 107 -24.69 14.17 -8.87
CA LEU A 107 -25.08 15.46 -8.33
C LEU A 107 -25.38 15.30 -6.84
N GLU A 108 -24.61 15.96 -6.01
CA GLU A 108 -24.90 16.14 -4.59
C GLU A 108 -26.09 17.09 -4.46
N PHE A 109 -27.23 16.56 -4.02
CA PHE A 109 -28.45 17.34 -3.86
C PHE A 109 -28.51 18.02 -2.50
N ASP A 110 -28.14 17.31 -1.45
CA ASP A 110 -28.10 17.82 -0.08
C ASP A 110 -27.08 17.02 0.75
N SER A 111 -26.00 17.67 1.19
CA SER A 111 -24.95 17.06 2.03
C SER A 111 -25.39 16.77 3.45
N MET A 112 -26.58 17.22 3.89
CA MET A 112 -27.09 17.05 5.27
C MET A 112 -26.22 17.70 6.38
N ASP A 113 -25.24 18.52 6.01
CA ASP A 113 -24.37 19.25 6.95
C ASP A 113 -25.03 20.44 7.65
N ASN A 114 -26.18 20.90 7.14
CA ASN A 114 -26.88 22.08 7.67
C ASN A 114 -28.41 21.89 7.72
N VAL A 115 -28.83 21.01 8.63
CA VAL A 115 -30.23 20.61 8.85
C VAL A 115 -31.13 21.80 9.20
N THR A 116 -30.60 22.83 9.86
CA THR A 116 -31.33 24.05 10.28
C THR A 116 -31.07 25.25 9.36
N GLY A 117 -30.63 24.99 8.12
CA GLY A 117 -30.36 26.02 7.13
C GLY A 117 -31.61 26.77 6.64
N PRO A 118 -31.48 27.59 5.59
CA PRO A 118 -32.59 28.36 5.02
C PRO A 118 -33.69 27.49 4.39
N THR A 119 -33.37 26.26 4.01
CA THR A 119 -34.31 25.21 3.57
C THR A 119 -34.19 24.01 4.51
N PRO A 120 -34.75 24.11 5.74
CA PRO A 120 -34.47 23.16 6.79
C PRO A 120 -35.27 21.87 6.62
N TRP A 121 -34.70 20.76 7.10
CA TRP A 121 -35.46 19.53 7.29
C TRP A 121 -36.35 19.68 8.52
N THR A 122 -37.60 19.26 8.40
CA THR A 122 -38.62 19.40 9.45
C THR A 122 -39.12 18.05 9.93
N ASN A 123 -39.58 18.00 11.18
CA ASN A 123 -40.14 16.78 11.75
C ASN A 123 -41.46 16.43 11.06
N VAL A 124 -41.63 15.15 10.72
CA VAL A 124 -42.91 14.61 10.24
C VAL A 124 -43.29 13.38 11.06
N THR A 125 -44.57 13.24 11.43
CA THR A 125 -45.06 12.12 12.24
C THR A 125 -46.47 11.70 11.82
N SER A 126 -46.79 10.41 11.99
CA SER A 126 -48.18 9.93 11.98
C SER A 126 -48.75 10.00 13.38
N GLY A 127 -50.03 10.42 13.47
CA GLY A 127 -50.76 10.48 14.72
C GLY A 127 -50.06 11.38 15.75
N GLN A 128 -50.56 12.60 15.95
CA GLN A 128 -49.91 13.67 16.75
C GLN A 128 -49.41 13.28 18.16
N THR A 129 -49.80 12.12 18.70
CA THR A 129 -49.44 11.63 20.03
C THR A 129 -48.74 10.26 20.08
N HIS A 130 -48.57 9.55 18.96
CA HIS A 130 -48.10 8.15 18.97
C HIS A 130 -46.75 7.90 18.30
N ALA A 131 -46.20 8.88 17.59
CA ALA A 131 -44.84 8.85 17.08
C ALA A 131 -44.23 10.26 17.12
N TYR A 132 -42.92 10.31 17.40
CA TYR A 132 -42.17 11.55 17.52
C TYR A 132 -40.83 11.41 16.80
N SER A 133 -40.47 12.43 16.04
CA SER A 133 -39.11 12.64 15.55
C SER A 133 -38.57 13.91 16.20
N ASN A 134 -37.31 13.91 16.58
CA ASN A 134 -36.58 15.10 16.99
C ASN A 134 -35.31 15.19 16.16
N LEU A 135 -35.33 16.08 15.15
CA LEU A 135 -34.19 16.36 14.28
C LEU A 135 -33.20 17.33 14.93
N SER A 136 -31.92 17.05 14.75
CA SER A 136 -30.81 17.90 15.19
C SER A 136 -29.62 17.74 14.26
N GLN A 137 -28.77 18.76 14.19
CA GLN A 137 -27.48 18.65 13.51
C GLN A 137 -26.54 17.74 14.31
N GLU A 138 -25.91 16.78 13.65
CA GLU A 138 -24.75 16.06 14.14
C GLU A 138 -23.51 16.61 13.42
N THR A 139 -22.39 16.74 14.13
CA THR A 139 -21.16 17.39 13.62
C THR A 139 -19.93 16.48 13.72
N VAL A 140 -20.09 15.27 14.24
CA VAL A 140 -18.99 14.31 14.41
C VAL A 140 -19.24 13.02 13.64
N VAL A 141 -20.49 12.57 13.58
CA VAL A 141 -20.88 11.35 12.88
C VAL A 141 -21.43 11.72 11.51
N GLY A 142 -20.70 11.41 10.45
CA GLY A 142 -21.05 11.66 9.05
C GLY A 142 -20.27 10.71 8.13
N VAL A 143 -20.73 10.57 6.90
CA VAL A 143 -20.06 9.86 5.80
C VAL A 143 -19.20 10.82 5.00
N GLU A 144 -19.73 12.00 4.73
CA GLU A 144 -19.02 13.07 4.02
C GLU A 144 -19.21 14.41 4.76
N GLY A 145 -18.67 15.49 4.20
CA GLY A 145 -18.79 16.80 4.82
C GLY A 145 -18.31 16.91 6.29
N ASN A 146 -18.99 17.80 7.02
CA ASN A 146 -18.68 18.20 8.40
C ASN A 146 -19.76 17.74 9.41
N GLY A 147 -20.76 16.98 8.98
CA GLY A 147 -21.88 16.59 9.82
C GLY A 147 -22.85 15.63 9.14
N SER A 148 -23.98 15.41 9.79
CA SER A 148 -25.12 14.68 9.23
C SER A 148 -26.41 15.07 9.94
N LEU A 149 -27.54 14.63 9.41
CA LEU A 149 -28.83 14.77 10.07
C LEU A 149 -29.03 13.68 11.12
N ARG A 150 -29.18 14.07 12.38
CA ARG A 150 -29.56 13.17 13.46
C ARG A 150 -31.06 13.22 13.72
N ALA A 151 -31.72 12.06 13.59
CA ALA A 151 -33.11 11.87 13.94
C ALA A 151 -33.23 10.95 15.18
N ASN A 152 -33.80 11.49 16.26
CA ASN A 152 -34.21 10.68 17.41
C ASN A 152 -35.70 10.34 17.29
N VAL A 153 -35.99 9.09 16.95
CA VAL A 153 -37.31 8.59 16.58
C VAL A 153 -37.89 7.76 17.72
N THR A 154 -39.10 8.09 18.16
CA THR A 154 -39.85 7.32 19.16
C THR A 154 -41.18 6.86 18.56
N ILE A 155 -41.44 5.56 18.56
CA ILE A 155 -42.71 4.97 18.12
C ILE A 155 -43.37 4.36 19.36
N LEU A 156 -44.54 4.87 19.75
CA LEU A 156 -45.27 4.43 20.95
C LEU A 156 -46.38 3.42 20.67
N LYS A 157 -46.76 3.27 19.40
CA LYS A 157 -47.80 2.35 18.95
C LYS A 157 -47.41 1.76 17.60
N ASP A 158 -47.67 0.47 17.43
CA ASP A 158 -47.40 -0.23 16.18
C ASP A 158 -48.13 0.42 15.00
N ASN A 159 -47.51 0.39 13.82
CA ASN A 159 -47.95 1.02 12.57
C ASN A 159 -47.98 2.56 12.57
N GLU A 160 -47.43 3.21 13.60
CA GLU A 160 -47.15 4.65 13.57
C GLU A 160 -45.70 4.89 13.10
N TRP A 161 -45.41 6.11 12.65
CA TRP A 161 -44.16 6.46 12.01
C TRP A 161 -43.75 7.91 12.28
N ALA A 162 -42.46 8.17 12.19
CA ALA A 162 -41.89 9.51 12.37
C ALA A 162 -40.57 9.65 11.62
N GLY A 163 -40.20 10.86 11.22
CA GLY A 163 -38.95 11.10 10.51
C GLY A 163 -38.73 12.56 10.14
N ALA A 164 -38.10 12.76 8.99
CA ALA A 164 -37.74 14.06 8.43
C ALA A 164 -38.43 14.30 7.09
N LEU A 165 -38.83 15.53 6.80
CA LEU A 165 -39.26 15.94 5.47
C LEU A 165 -38.62 17.26 5.07
N ARG A 166 -38.48 17.45 3.76
CA ARG A 166 -38.15 18.70 3.11
C ARG A 166 -39.19 18.94 2.02
N ASP A 167 -39.83 20.11 2.09
CA ASP A 167 -40.91 20.56 1.21
C ASP A 167 -40.57 21.99 0.80
N ASP A 168 -40.03 22.13 -0.41
CA ASP A 168 -39.53 23.42 -0.90
C ASP A 168 -40.58 24.07 -1.83
N PRO A 169 -40.82 25.38 -1.71
CA PRO A 169 -41.84 26.07 -2.53
C PRO A 169 -41.48 26.17 -4.03
N LEU A 170 -40.21 25.95 -4.38
CA LEU A 170 -39.72 25.95 -5.76
C LEU A 170 -39.29 24.54 -6.14
N PRO A 171 -39.76 24.00 -7.27
CA PRO A 171 -39.42 22.65 -7.66
C PRO A 171 -37.97 22.55 -8.15
N TRP A 172 -37.34 21.44 -7.83
CA TRP A 172 -36.06 20.99 -8.35
C TRP A 172 -36.23 20.28 -9.70
N ASN A 173 -35.30 20.56 -10.61
CA ASN A 173 -35.24 19.90 -11.91
C ASN A 173 -34.18 18.79 -11.90
N TRP A 174 -34.62 17.55 -11.78
CA TRP A 174 -33.80 16.33 -11.79
C TRP A 174 -33.90 15.57 -13.12
N SER A 175 -34.28 16.22 -14.23
CA SER A 175 -34.47 15.54 -15.53
C SER A 175 -33.22 14.83 -16.08
N GLY A 176 -32.04 15.15 -15.54
CA GLY A 176 -30.78 14.50 -15.88
C GLY A 176 -30.49 13.21 -15.10
N PHE A 177 -31.36 12.80 -14.17
CA PHE A 177 -31.12 11.69 -13.23
C PHE A 177 -32.32 10.75 -13.18
N ASN A 178 -32.06 9.45 -13.01
CA ASN A 178 -33.10 8.43 -12.84
C ASN A 178 -33.00 7.69 -11.50
N ARG A 179 -31.99 7.99 -10.68
CA ARG A 179 -31.83 7.44 -9.33
C ARG A 179 -31.44 8.49 -8.32
N MET A 180 -31.82 8.20 -7.09
CA MET A 180 -31.38 8.88 -5.87
C MET A 180 -30.72 7.86 -4.95
N ALA A 181 -29.68 8.24 -4.22
CA ALA A 181 -29.15 7.46 -3.11
C ALA A 181 -28.98 8.33 -1.87
N ILE A 182 -29.05 7.69 -0.71
CA ILE A 182 -28.92 8.33 0.59
C ILE A 182 -28.18 7.43 1.56
N TRP A 183 -27.29 8.00 2.39
CA TRP A 183 -26.65 7.28 3.47
C TRP A 183 -27.50 7.31 4.73
N MET A 184 -27.66 6.15 5.38
CA MET A 184 -28.34 6.06 6.67
C MET A 184 -27.59 5.09 7.60
N ASP A 185 -27.45 5.48 8.87
CA ASP A 185 -26.94 4.63 9.95
C ASP A 185 -27.97 4.53 11.07
N LYS A 186 -28.46 3.32 11.31
CA LYS A 186 -29.22 3.02 12.52
C LYS A 186 -28.28 2.71 13.67
N ALA A 187 -27.87 3.78 14.37
CA ALA A 187 -26.96 3.73 15.52
C ALA A 187 -27.48 2.89 16.70
N THR A 188 -28.79 2.65 16.78
CA THR A 188 -29.41 1.83 17.84
C THR A 188 -29.71 0.41 17.37
N SER A 189 -29.77 -0.56 18.29
CA SER A 189 -29.94 -1.98 17.94
C SER A 189 -31.36 -2.38 17.57
N ASN A 190 -32.37 -1.54 17.85
CA ASN A 190 -33.77 -1.82 17.55
C ASN A 190 -34.00 -2.04 16.05
N PRO A 191 -34.94 -2.90 15.63
CA PRO A 191 -35.29 -3.03 14.22
C PRO A 191 -36.11 -1.82 13.77
N LEU A 192 -35.60 -1.09 12.79
CA LEU A 192 -36.31 -0.02 12.10
C LEU A 192 -36.28 -0.24 10.60
N SER A 193 -37.31 0.24 9.92
CA SER A 193 -37.33 0.37 8.47
C SER A 193 -37.49 1.84 8.09
N ALA A 194 -36.78 2.27 7.07
CA ALA A 194 -36.92 3.59 6.47
C ALA A 194 -37.81 3.50 5.23
N TRP A 195 -38.67 4.50 5.07
CA TRP A 195 -39.39 4.80 3.86
C TRP A 195 -38.86 6.11 3.31
N VAL A 196 -38.39 6.10 2.07
CA VAL A 196 -37.98 7.31 1.36
C VAL A 196 -39.06 7.60 0.33
N PHE A 197 -39.63 8.80 0.38
CA PHE A 197 -40.65 9.28 -0.53
C PHE A 197 -40.15 10.51 -1.26
N VAL A 198 -40.35 10.53 -2.57
CA VAL A 198 -40.10 11.68 -3.43
C VAL A 198 -41.39 12.00 -4.16
N GLN A 199 -41.81 13.26 -4.19
CA GLN A 199 -43.03 13.68 -4.89
C GLN A 199 -42.78 14.93 -5.74
N ASP A 200 -43.56 15.05 -6.81
CA ASP A 200 -43.66 16.26 -7.61
C ASP A 200 -44.82 17.16 -7.17
N GLN A 201 -44.87 18.37 -7.72
CA GLN A 201 -45.91 19.37 -7.45
C GLN A 201 -47.35 18.89 -7.75
N ALA A 202 -47.51 17.82 -8.52
CA ALA A 202 -48.80 17.22 -8.85
C ALA A 202 -49.17 16.06 -7.90
N GLY A 203 -48.35 15.77 -6.89
CA GLY A 203 -48.53 14.69 -5.92
C GLY A 203 -48.21 13.30 -6.47
N ARG A 204 -47.54 13.20 -7.62
CA ARG A 204 -47.05 11.91 -8.14
C ARG A 204 -45.69 11.64 -7.52
N GLY A 205 -45.46 10.41 -7.10
CA GLY A 205 -44.25 10.08 -6.34
C GLY A 205 -43.59 8.77 -6.71
N ALA A 206 -42.33 8.68 -6.30
CA ALA A 206 -41.53 7.47 -6.23
C ALA A 206 -41.19 7.19 -4.76
N TRP A 207 -41.06 5.92 -4.39
CA TRP A 207 -40.76 5.55 -3.01
C TRP A 207 -40.02 4.23 -2.90
N GLY A 208 -39.26 4.09 -1.81
CA GLY A 208 -38.51 2.89 -1.46
C GLY A 208 -38.67 2.58 0.01
N GLN A 209 -38.70 1.29 0.34
CA GLN A 209 -38.75 0.79 1.72
C GLN A 209 -37.51 -0.06 1.99
N TYR A 210 -36.81 0.25 3.08
CA TYR A 210 -35.53 -0.37 3.42
C TYR A 210 -35.50 -0.80 4.87
N ALA A 211 -35.02 -2.02 5.13
CA ALA A 211 -34.65 -2.44 6.48
C ALA A 211 -33.32 -1.78 6.84
N LEU A 212 -33.29 -1.01 7.93
CA LEU A 212 -32.09 -0.30 8.33
C LEU A 212 -31.10 -1.22 9.06
N VAL A 213 -29.83 -1.09 8.71
CA VAL A 213 -28.72 -1.79 9.38
C VAL A 213 -27.98 -0.84 10.31
N THR A 214 -27.24 -1.40 11.26
CA THR A 214 -26.34 -0.63 12.12
C THR A 214 -25.00 -0.43 11.42
N GLY A 215 -24.48 0.80 11.49
CA GLY A 215 -23.39 1.28 10.65
C GLY A 215 -23.92 1.94 9.38
N TRP A 216 -23.11 2.80 8.78
CA TRP A 216 -23.44 3.49 7.54
C TRP A 216 -23.68 2.50 6.40
N TYR A 217 -24.86 2.60 5.81
CA TYR A 217 -25.22 1.90 4.59
C TYR A 217 -25.96 2.85 3.66
N ARG A 218 -25.81 2.62 2.36
CA ARG A 218 -26.37 3.47 1.34
C ARG A 218 -27.58 2.82 0.71
N TYR A 219 -28.62 3.61 0.50
CA TYR A 219 -29.92 3.13 0.03
C TYR A 219 -30.31 3.86 -1.24
N ALA A 220 -30.48 3.11 -2.33
CA ALA A 220 -30.82 3.66 -3.65
C ALA A 220 -32.32 3.51 -3.97
N LEU A 221 -32.88 4.54 -4.60
CA LEU A 221 -34.27 4.67 -5.03
C LEU A 221 -34.32 4.99 -6.54
N ASP A 222 -35.14 4.24 -7.28
CA ASP A 222 -35.48 4.56 -8.68
C ASP A 222 -36.48 5.73 -8.72
N LEU A 223 -36.20 6.74 -9.55
CA LEU A 223 -37.02 7.95 -9.72
C LEU A 223 -38.04 7.82 -10.88
N ASP A 224 -38.48 6.59 -11.14
CA ASP A 224 -39.32 6.26 -12.29
C ASP A 224 -40.77 6.76 -12.18
N ALA A 225 -41.52 6.63 -13.27
CA ALA A 225 -42.93 7.01 -13.33
C ALA A 225 -43.76 6.34 -12.21
N PRO A 226 -44.71 7.07 -11.58
CA PRO A 226 -45.38 8.26 -12.10
C PRO A 226 -44.73 9.61 -11.76
N LEU A 227 -43.59 9.64 -11.06
CA LEU A 227 -42.91 10.88 -10.68
C LEU A 227 -42.48 11.71 -11.91
N ASN A 228 -42.76 13.02 -11.92
CA ASN A 228 -42.13 13.94 -12.86
C ASN A 228 -40.84 14.53 -12.27
N VAL A 229 -39.71 13.93 -12.65
CA VAL A 229 -38.38 14.35 -12.19
C VAL A 229 -38.00 15.80 -12.54
N SER A 230 -38.71 16.45 -13.48
CA SER A 230 -38.45 17.87 -13.81
C SER A 230 -39.10 18.88 -12.83
N GLY A 231 -39.91 18.40 -11.89
CA GLY A 231 -40.71 19.24 -11.00
C GLY A 231 -40.86 18.68 -9.58
N VAL A 232 -39.79 18.11 -9.03
CA VAL A 232 -39.77 17.53 -7.67
C VAL A 232 -39.73 18.65 -6.65
N ASP A 233 -40.57 18.62 -5.62
CA ASP A 233 -40.62 19.66 -4.56
C ASP A 233 -40.64 19.07 -3.15
N PHE A 234 -40.81 17.76 -3.03
CA PHE A 234 -40.99 17.09 -1.75
C PHE A 234 -40.11 15.84 -1.63
N VAL A 235 -39.36 15.74 -0.52
CA VAL A 235 -38.64 14.54 -0.10
C VAL A 235 -38.94 14.26 1.37
N ALA A 236 -39.33 13.03 1.71
CA ALA A 236 -39.51 12.61 3.08
C ALA A 236 -38.80 11.28 3.37
N ILE A 237 -38.19 11.22 4.56
CA ILE A 237 -37.50 10.05 5.08
C ILE A 237 -38.17 9.70 6.39
N VAL A 238 -38.94 8.62 6.37
CA VAL A 238 -39.84 8.24 7.46
C VAL A 238 -39.43 6.90 8.04
N PHE A 239 -39.34 6.81 9.36
CA PHE A 239 -38.95 5.60 10.06
C PHE A 239 -40.17 4.91 10.66
N THR A 240 -40.21 3.60 10.48
CA THR A 240 -41.27 2.69 10.95
C THR A 240 -40.64 1.56 11.76
N GLY A 241 -41.38 1.04 12.73
CA GLY A 241 -40.92 -0.02 13.60
C GLY A 241 -41.99 -0.43 14.61
N LEU A 242 -41.62 -1.36 15.48
CA LEU A 242 -42.47 -1.74 16.62
C LEU A 242 -42.42 -0.66 17.70
N ALA A 243 -43.48 -0.59 18.52
CA ALA A 243 -43.48 0.27 19.68
C ALA A 243 -42.30 -0.05 20.62
N GLY A 244 -41.52 0.96 21.00
CA GLY A 244 -40.26 0.74 21.69
C GLY A 244 -39.55 2.01 22.16
N PRO A 245 -38.34 1.87 22.74
CA PRO A 245 -37.56 3.01 23.17
C PRO A 245 -37.08 3.84 21.97
N THR A 246 -36.70 5.09 22.24
CA THR A 246 -36.19 6.01 21.23
C THR A 246 -34.98 5.41 20.51
N ALA A 247 -35.05 5.43 19.19
CA ALA A 247 -33.98 5.01 18.30
C ALA A 247 -33.32 6.24 17.67
N THR A 248 -31.98 6.24 17.64
CA THR A 248 -31.22 7.25 16.90
C THR A 248 -30.87 6.70 15.52
N VAL A 249 -31.14 7.50 14.50
CA VAL A 249 -30.74 7.27 13.10
C VAL A 249 -29.99 8.51 12.63
N TYR A 250 -28.86 8.29 11.96
CA TYR A 250 -28.15 9.33 11.22
C TYR A 250 -28.47 9.19 9.73
N VAL A 251 -28.63 10.31 9.06
CA VAL A 251 -28.95 10.41 7.64
C VAL A 251 -27.97 11.40 7.03
N ASP A 252 -27.33 11.00 5.94
CA ASP A 252 -26.30 11.81 5.31
C ASP A 252 -26.35 11.72 3.78
N ASP A 253 -25.78 12.73 3.13
CA ASP A 253 -25.48 12.79 1.69
C ASP A 253 -26.54 12.19 0.76
N ILE A 254 -27.49 13.04 0.34
CA ILE A 254 -28.43 12.73 -0.73
C ILE A 254 -27.80 13.09 -2.06
N VAL A 255 -27.66 12.09 -2.92
CA VAL A 255 -27.17 12.31 -4.28
C VAL A 255 -28.11 11.76 -5.35
N LEU A 256 -27.92 12.28 -6.56
CA LEU A 256 -28.65 11.92 -7.76
C LEU A 256 -27.67 11.44 -8.83
N PHE A 257 -28.00 10.35 -9.50
CA PHE A 257 -27.16 9.76 -10.53
C PHE A 257 -27.98 9.01 -11.59
N ASN A 258 -27.31 8.60 -12.66
CA ASN A 258 -27.90 7.75 -13.68
C ASN A 258 -27.42 6.32 -13.58
N SER A 259 -28.36 5.38 -13.53
CA SER A 259 -28.07 3.97 -13.71
C SER A 259 -27.98 3.64 -15.20
N THR A 260 -26.80 3.80 -15.79
CA THR A 260 -26.49 3.28 -17.12
C THR A 260 -26.05 1.82 -17.01
N THR A 261 -26.79 0.90 -17.61
CA THR A 261 -26.33 -0.48 -17.81
C THR A 261 -25.32 -0.51 -18.95
N PHE A 262 -24.11 -1.00 -18.70
CA PHE A 262 -23.10 -1.16 -19.75
C PHE A 262 -22.26 -2.42 -19.53
N SER A 263 -21.85 -3.02 -20.65
CA SER A 263 -20.90 -4.12 -20.73
C SER A 263 -20.09 -3.94 -22.00
N GLU A 264 -18.98 -3.22 -21.91
CA GLU A 264 -18.27 -2.75 -23.09
C GLU A 264 -16.77 -2.57 -22.86
N ARG A 265 -16.06 -2.32 -23.97
CA ARG A 265 -14.61 -2.21 -24.02
C ARG A 265 -14.23 -0.84 -24.55
N ALA A 266 -13.34 -0.16 -23.84
CA ALA A 266 -12.65 1.01 -24.36
C ALA A 266 -11.16 0.70 -24.47
N SER A 267 -10.48 1.32 -25.42
CA SER A 267 -9.08 1.00 -25.71
C SER A 267 -8.24 2.21 -26.11
N VAL A 268 -6.94 2.07 -25.88
CA VAL A 268 -5.90 2.93 -26.42
C VAL A 268 -4.94 2.08 -27.25
N ALA A 269 -4.61 2.53 -28.45
CA ALA A 269 -3.80 1.74 -29.39
C ALA A 269 -2.76 2.58 -30.13
N GLN A 270 -1.64 1.94 -30.45
CA GLN A 270 -0.58 2.50 -31.29
C GLN A 270 -0.03 1.41 -32.21
N SER A 271 0.21 1.77 -33.46
CA SER A 271 0.94 0.91 -34.39
C SER A 271 2.44 1.17 -34.32
N PHE A 272 3.24 0.10 -34.35
CA PHE A 272 4.70 0.18 -34.41
C PHE A 272 5.24 -0.74 -35.50
N THR A 273 6.45 -0.43 -35.99
CA THR A 273 7.15 -1.26 -36.98
C THR A 273 8.37 -1.89 -36.35
N LYS A 274 8.45 -3.21 -36.47
CA LYS A 274 9.59 -4.02 -36.05
C LYS A 274 10.46 -4.35 -37.26
N SER A 275 11.63 -3.72 -37.33
CA SER A 275 12.60 -3.89 -38.43
C SER A 275 13.63 -4.99 -38.18
N THR A 276 13.74 -5.48 -36.95
CA THR A 276 14.69 -6.53 -36.55
C THR A 276 13.94 -7.76 -36.03
N PRO A 277 14.23 -8.96 -36.55
CA PRO A 277 13.65 -10.17 -36.02
C PRO A 277 14.20 -10.46 -34.61
N THR A 278 13.39 -11.11 -33.77
CA THR A 278 13.80 -11.59 -32.43
C THR A 278 13.72 -13.11 -32.39
N GLY A 279 14.56 -13.74 -31.58
CA GLY A 279 14.52 -15.20 -31.42
C GLY A 279 13.47 -15.66 -30.41
N SER A 280 13.12 -16.94 -30.44
CA SER A 280 12.20 -17.60 -29.50
C SER A 280 12.75 -17.78 -28.08
N GLY A 281 13.94 -17.25 -27.80
CA GLY A 281 14.59 -17.34 -26.49
C GLY A 281 14.05 -16.28 -25.53
N PRO A 282 13.97 -16.54 -24.22
CA PRO A 282 13.47 -15.57 -23.26
C PRO A 282 14.32 -14.31 -23.26
N ASN A 283 13.70 -13.17 -22.93
CA ASN A 283 14.32 -11.84 -22.97
C ASN A 283 14.74 -11.36 -24.38
N SER A 284 14.14 -11.84 -25.46
CA SER A 284 14.38 -11.31 -26.80
C SER A 284 13.47 -10.12 -27.15
N LEU A 285 12.32 -9.99 -26.47
CA LEU A 285 11.37 -8.89 -26.61
C LEU A 285 10.64 -8.66 -25.28
N ARG A 286 10.65 -7.42 -24.78
CA ARG A 286 10.00 -7.07 -23.50
C ARG A 286 9.06 -5.88 -23.66
N LEU A 287 7.90 -5.99 -23.02
CA LEU A 287 6.93 -4.92 -22.86
C LEU A 287 6.95 -4.47 -21.41
N ALA A 288 7.12 -3.18 -21.17
CA ALA A 288 6.95 -2.59 -19.86
C ALA A 288 6.06 -1.35 -19.91
N PHE A 289 5.25 -1.13 -18.88
CA PHE A 289 4.39 0.04 -18.74
C PHE A 289 4.01 0.25 -17.28
N ASP A 290 3.66 1.49 -16.94
CA ASP A 290 3.10 1.84 -15.64
C ASP A 290 1.58 1.89 -15.73
N VAL A 291 0.91 1.36 -14.70
CA VAL A 291 -0.54 1.34 -14.60
C VAL A 291 -0.96 1.78 -13.20
N GLU A 292 -1.82 2.79 -13.16
CA GLU A 292 -2.51 3.22 -11.96
C GLU A 292 -4.00 2.95 -12.11
N THR A 293 -4.63 2.34 -11.09
CA THR A 293 -6.06 2.03 -11.14
C THR A 293 -6.77 2.42 -9.85
N THR A 294 -8.05 2.80 -9.97
CA THR A 294 -8.93 2.97 -8.81
C THR A 294 -9.50 1.63 -8.36
N SER A 295 -10.08 1.57 -7.15
CA SER A 295 -10.91 0.43 -6.76
C SER A 295 -12.16 0.35 -7.66
N PRO A 296 -12.52 -0.82 -8.18
CA PRO A 296 -13.77 -0.98 -8.91
C PRO A 296 -14.96 -0.89 -7.93
N LEU A 297 -15.92 -0.05 -8.25
CA LEU A 297 -17.21 0.07 -7.56
C LEU A 297 -18.31 -0.36 -8.52
N ASP A 298 -19.14 -1.33 -8.10
CA ASP A 298 -20.31 -1.82 -8.85
C ASP A 298 -20.03 -2.31 -10.29
N VAL A 299 -18.77 -2.66 -10.57
CA VAL A 299 -18.31 -3.18 -11.87
C VAL A 299 -17.40 -4.39 -11.70
N VAL A 300 -17.48 -5.30 -12.66
CA VAL A 300 -16.45 -6.31 -12.94
C VAL A 300 -15.54 -5.76 -14.04
N SER A 301 -14.23 -5.83 -13.83
CA SER A 301 -13.23 -5.24 -14.72
C SER A 301 -12.18 -6.27 -15.19
N SER A 302 -11.75 -6.17 -16.45
CA SER A 302 -10.58 -6.86 -17.01
C SER A 302 -9.74 -5.86 -17.79
N LEU A 303 -8.43 -5.80 -17.52
CA LEU A 303 -7.48 -4.99 -18.28
C LEU A 303 -6.57 -5.93 -19.06
N GLU A 304 -6.45 -5.69 -20.36
CA GLU A 304 -5.77 -6.57 -21.31
C GLU A 304 -4.82 -5.76 -22.20
N VAL A 305 -3.63 -6.30 -22.46
CA VAL A 305 -2.73 -5.80 -23.51
C VAL A 305 -2.65 -6.85 -24.61
N THR A 306 -3.01 -6.42 -25.81
CA THR A 306 -3.01 -7.24 -27.02
C THR A 306 -2.01 -6.65 -28.01
N ILE A 307 -1.18 -7.50 -28.61
CA ILE A 307 -0.34 -7.11 -29.74
C ILE A 307 -0.77 -7.93 -30.95
N GLY A 308 -1.21 -7.25 -32.00
CA GLY A 308 -1.85 -7.92 -33.14
C GLY A 308 -3.12 -8.64 -32.71
N ASN A 309 -3.09 -9.97 -32.70
CA ASN A 309 -4.22 -10.83 -32.33
C ASN A 309 -3.98 -11.64 -31.04
N THR A 310 -2.83 -11.45 -30.38
CA THR A 310 -2.43 -12.21 -29.21
C THR A 310 -2.61 -11.34 -27.96
N VAL A 311 -3.24 -11.89 -26.92
CA VAL A 311 -3.28 -11.27 -25.59
C VAL A 311 -1.95 -11.60 -24.91
N GLU A 312 -1.08 -10.61 -24.79
CA GLU A 312 0.25 -10.76 -24.17
C GLU A 312 0.16 -10.70 -22.65
N TRP A 313 -0.81 -9.95 -22.14
CA TRP A 313 -1.00 -9.75 -20.72
C TRP A 313 -2.45 -9.43 -20.41
N SER A 314 -2.93 -9.94 -19.27
CA SER A 314 -4.26 -9.62 -18.78
C SER A 314 -4.31 -9.74 -17.26
N GLU A 315 -5.16 -8.94 -16.64
CA GLU A 315 -5.41 -9.02 -15.21
C GLU A 315 -6.80 -8.48 -14.85
N THR A 316 -7.23 -8.79 -13.63
CA THR A 316 -8.27 -8.02 -12.96
C THR A 316 -7.59 -6.86 -12.23
N PRO A 317 -7.88 -5.60 -12.60
CA PRO A 317 -7.29 -4.43 -11.96
C PRO A 317 -7.43 -4.41 -10.44
N THR A 318 -6.37 -3.99 -9.76
CA THR A 318 -6.34 -3.79 -8.30
C THR A 318 -5.85 -2.38 -8.00
N ALA A 319 -6.55 -1.68 -7.11
CA ALA A 319 -6.27 -0.28 -6.81
C ALA A 319 -4.79 -0.01 -6.46
N GLY A 320 -4.28 1.10 -6.96
CA GLY A 320 -2.91 1.55 -6.75
C GLY A 320 -2.11 1.68 -8.04
N ASN A 321 -0.86 2.15 -7.88
CA ASN A 321 0.10 2.34 -8.96
C ASN A 321 1.15 1.22 -8.96
N ARG A 322 1.46 0.67 -10.13
CA ARG A 322 2.49 -0.35 -10.32
C ARG A 322 3.10 -0.31 -11.71
N SER A 323 4.32 -0.81 -11.82
CA SER A 323 4.98 -1.11 -13.08
C SER A 323 4.77 -2.58 -13.45
N VAL A 324 4.50 -2.83 -14.73
CA VAL A 324 4.33 -4.16 -15.31
C VAL A 324 5.48 -4.41 -16.28
N ASP A 325 6.15 -5.56 -16.19
CA ASP A 325 7.16 -6.05 -17.13
C ASP A 325 6.75 -7.45 -17.61
N VAL A 326 6.63 -7.61 -18.93
CA VAL A 326 6.18 -8.84 -19.57
C VAL A 326 7.22 -9.28 -20.60
N ASP A 327 7.67 -10.52 -20.47
CA ASP A 327 8.47 -11.19 -21.50
C ASP A 327 7.56 -11.75 -22.58
N ILE A 328 7.50 -11.06 -23.73
CA ILE A 328 6.66 -11.44 -24.87
C ILE A 328 7.45 -12.17 -25.96
N SER A 329 8.65 -12.66 -25.63
CA SER A 329 9.51 -13.41 -26.54
C SER A 329 8.92 -14.74 -27.03
N GLY A 330 7.84 -15.20 -26.38
CA GLY A 330 7.12 -16.43 -26.74
C GLY A 330 6.10 -16.27 -27.87
N ASP A 331 5.73 -15.04 -28.26
CA ASP A 331 4.83 -14.85 -29.41
C ASP A 331 5.60 -15.04 -30.73
N VAL A 332 5.36 -16.19 -31.35
CA VAL A 332 5.92 -16.58 -32.66
C VAL A 332 5.57 -15.57 -33.77
N GLY A 333 4.40 -14.93 -33.69
CA GLY A 333 3.99 -13.89 -34.63
C GLY A 333 4.88 -12.65 -34.56
N LEU A 334 5.42 -12.35 -33.37
CA LEU A 334 6.32 -11.23 -33.14
C LEU A 334 7.79 -11.55 -33.41
N GLU A 335 8.18 -12.80 -33.64
CA GLU A 335 9.59 -13.14 -33.97
C GLU A 335 10.04 -12.52 -35.30
N SER A 336 9.11 -12.38 -36.25
CA SER A 336 9.38 -11.82 -37.58
C SER A 336 9.36 -10.29 -37.61
N THR A 337 9.94 -9.71 -38.67
CA THR A 337 9.80 -8.27 -38.95
C THR A 337 8.41 -7.98 -39.50
N GLY A 338 7.81 -6.86 -39.09
CA GLY A 338 6.45 -6.51 -39.50
C GLY A 338 5.94 -5.23 -38.88
N SER A 339 4.72 -4.84 -39.24
CA SER A 339 3.99 -3.78 -38.54
C SER A 339 2.91 -4.42 -37.67
N PHE A 340 2.86 -4.00 -36.42
CA PHE A 340 1.97 -4.55 -35.40
C PHE A 340 1.23 -3.40 -34.72
N THR A 341 0.13 -3.71 -34.05
CA THR A 341 -0.60 -2.74 -33.24
C THR A 341 -0.66 -3.25 -31.81
N LEU A 342 -0.15 -2.44 -30.89
CA LEU A 342 -0.34 -2.63 -29.46
C LEU A 342 -1.65 -1.96 -29.07
N THR A 343 -2.52 -2.69 -28.40
CA THR A 343 -3.82 -2.21 -27.91
C THR A 343 -3.94 -2.55 -26.43
N ILE A 344 -4.14 -1.54 -25.59
CA ILE A 344 -4.51 -1.72 -24.19
C ILE A 344 -6.02 -1.53 -24.09
N THR A 345 -6.74 -2.51 -23.58
CA THR A 345 -8.20 -2.55 -23.52
C THR A 345 -8.66 -2.72 -22.07
N LEU A 346 -9.58 -1.87 -21.64
CA LEU A 346 -10.32 -2.05 -20.39
C LEU A 346 -11.73 -2.51 -20.74
N TRP A 347 -12.09 -3.71 -20.28
CA TRP A 347 -13.46 -4.20 -20.29
C TRP A 347 -14.11 -3.95 -18.94
N LEU A 348 -15.26 -3.28 -18.94
CA LEU A 348 -16.06 -3.07 -17.75
C LEU A 348 -17.47 -3.61 -17.97
N ASN A 349 -17.95 -4.38 -16.98
CA ASN A 349 -19.29 -4.90 -16.92
C ASN A 349 -19.94 -4.48 -15.61
N ARG A 350 -20.97 -3.62 -15.67
CA ARG A 350 -21.68 -3.17 -14.47
C ARG A 350 -22.44 -4.33 -13.84
N THR A 351 -22.33 -4.48 -12.52
CA THR A 351 -23.00 -5.52 -11.73
C THR A 351 -23.85 -4.99 -10.59
N GLY A 352 -23.63 -3.75 -10.15
CA GLY A 352 -24.35 -3.15 -9.03
C GLY A 352 -25.44 -2.16 -9.43
N TRP A 353 -26.18 -1.72 -8.43
CA TRP A 353 -27.32 -0.82 -8.54
C TRP A 353 -26.97 0.63 -8.17
N GLU A 354 -25.81 0.86 -7.56
CA GLU A 354 -25.29 2.19 -7.25
C GLU A 354 -24.34 2.65 -8.36
N GLU A 355 -23.69 3.78 -8.17
CA GLU A 355 -22.72 4.37 -9.08
C GLU A 355 -21.60 3.39 -9.42
N ALA A 356 -21.45 3.16 -10.71
CA ALA A 356 -20.31 2.43 -11.22
C ALA A 356 -19.11 3.37 -11.32
N SER A 357 -17.96 2.95 -10.82
CA SER A 357 -16.71 3.65 -11.07
C SER A 357 -15.53 2.70 -11.18
N MET A 358 -14.69 2.94 -12.19
CA MET A 358 -13.39 2.29 -12.38
C MET A 358 -12.61 3.05 -13.44
N THR A 359 -11.42 3.52 -13.10
CA THR A 359 -10.51 4.15 -14.07
C THR A 359 -9.12 3.53 -13.98
N ALA A 360 -8.51 3.36 -15.14
CA ALA A 360 -7.11 2.99 -15.32
C ALA A 360 -6.39 4.14 -16.03
N TRP A 361 -5.21 4.50 -15.53
CA TRP A 361 -4.24 5.37 -16.19
C TRP A 361 -3.03 4.54 -16.61
N ILE A 362 -2.62 4.69 -17.86
CA ILE A 362 -1.43 4.04 -18.41
C ILE A 362 -0.37 5.09 -18.74
N ASP A 363 0.88 4.80 -18.42
CA ASP A 363 2.03 5.64 -18.67
C ASP A 363 3.30 4.80 -18.96
N ASN A 364 4.38 5.45 -19.39
CA ASN A 364 5.71 4.87 -19.60
C ASN A 364 5.73 3.58 -20.43
N VAL A 365 4.92 3.49 -21.49
CA VAL A 365 4.83 2.30 -22.33
C VAL A 365 6.10 2.16 -23.17
N THR A 366 6.84 1.07 -22.96
CA THR A 366 8.06 0.76 -23.68
C THR A 366 8.00 -0.66 -24.22
N LEU A 367 8.39 -0.81 -25.49
CA LEU A 367 8.55 -2.12 -26.11
C LEU A 367 9.97 -2.22 -26.64
N ILE A 368 10.79 -2.98 -25.94
CA ILE A 368 12.23 -2.97 -26.14
C ILE A 368 12.67 -4.29 -26.77
N ILE A 369 13.43 -4.18 -27.85
CA ILE A 369 14.32 -5.25 -28.32
C ILE A 369 15.66 -5.04 -27.64
N PRO A 370 16.08 -5.93 -26.71
CA PRO A 370 17.35 -5.78 -26.00
C PRO A 370 18.53 -5.79 -26.97
N GLY A 371 19.58 -5.05 -26.61
CA GLY A 371 20.79 -4.93 -27.42
C GLY A 371 21.60 -6.23 -27.48
N THR A 372 22.78 -6.16 -28.12
CA THR A 372 23.70 -7.31 -28.14
C THR A 372 24.12 -7.68 -26.71
N LEU A 373 24.10 -8.99 -26.40
CA LEU A 373 24.59 -9.51 -25.13
C LEU A 373 25.98 -8.93 -24.82
N ALA A 374 26.12 -8.28 -23.66
CA ALA A 374 27.37 -7.67 -23.21
C ALA A 374 27.92 -8.37 -21.96
N ARG A 375 27.05 -8.91 -21.11
CA ARG A 375 27.43 -9.56 -19.84
C ARG A 375 26.58 -10.77 -19.53
N ILE A 376 27.17 -11.76 -18.87
CA ILE A 376 26.46 -12.90 -18.28
C ILE A 376 26.57 -12.79 -16.76
N THR A 377 25.43 -12.88 -16.06
CA THR A 377 25.35 -12.93 -14.60
C THR A 377 24.87 -14.30 -14.16
N LEU A 378 25.50 -14.86 -13.12
CA LEU A 378 25.11 -16.14 -12.54
C LEU A 378 24.42 -15.94 -11.19
N THR A 379 23.29 -16.60 -11.00
CA THR A 379 22.54 -16.61 -9.73
C THR A 379 22.54 -18.03 -9.16
N PRO A 380 22.99 -18.25 -7.91
CA PRO A 380 23.62 -17.27 -7.02
C PRO A 380 25.05 -16.89 -7.45
N GLN A 381 25.46 -15.64 -7.19
CA GLN A 381 26.82 -15.16 -7.53
C GLN A 381 27.90 -15.73 -6.59
N THR A 382 27.51 -16.09 -5.36
CA THR A 382 28.34 -16.84 -4.41
C THR A 382 27.53 -17.99 -3.83
N ALA A 383 28.05 -19.21 -3.91
CA ALA A 383 27.41 -20.40 -3.37
C ALA A 383 28.30 -21.08 -2.33
N LEU A 384 27.70 -21.51 -1.23
CA LEU A 384 28.33 -22.40 -0.25
C LEU A 384 27.69 -23.77 -0.37
N VAL A 385 28.46 -24.77 -0.80
CA VAL A 385 27.94 -26.11 -1.13
C VAL A 385 28.67 -27.14 -0.28
N PRO A 386 27.98 -27.97 0.53
CA PRO A 386 28.63 -29.03 1.28
C PRO A 386 29.33 -30.05 0.37
N ALA A 387 30.42 -30.65 0.85
CA ALA A 387 31.14 -31.67 0.10
C ALA A 387 30.22 -32.80 -0.40
N GLY A 388 30.31 -33.12 -1.70
CA GLY A 388 29.50 -34.17 -2.36
C GLY A 388 28.06 -33.80 -2.73
N GLN A 389 27.55 -32.64 -2.30
CA GLN A 389 26.20 -32.16 -2.63
C GLN A 389 26.13 -31.42 -3.97
N THR A 390 24.91 -31.10 -4.41
CA THR A 390 24.66 -30.35 -5.65
C THR A 390 24.08 -28.96 -5.39
N ALA A 391 24.36 -28.02 -6.29
CA ALA A 391 23.77 -26.68 -6.31
C ALA A 391 23.32 -26.33 -7.74
N LEU A 392 22.25 -25.54 -7.84
CA LEU A 392 21.72 -25.06 -9.13
C LEU A 392 22.22 -23.64 -9.39
N PHE A 393 22.71 -23.39 -10.61
CA PHE A 393 23.06 -22.07 -11.10
C PHE A 393 22.20 -21.70 -12.29
N THR A 394 21.76 -20.45 -12.32
CA THR A 394 21.02 -19.87 -13.44
C THR A 394 21.85 -18.77 -14.07
N ALA A 395 22.05 -18.83 -15.38
CA ALA A 395 22.65 -17.76 -16.16
C ALA A 395 21.60 -16.79 -16.68
N GLY A 396 21.82 -15.49 -16.48
CA GLY A 396 21.06 -14.39 -17.08
C GLY A 396 21.97 -13.54 -17.96
N GLY A 397 21.50 -13.21 -19.16
CA GLY A 397 22.20 -12.31 -20.08
C GLY A 397 21.78 -10.88 -19.84
N ARG A 398 22.71 -9.93 -19.98
CA ARG A 398 22.42 -8.50 -20.01
C ARG A 398 23.13 -7.84 -21.18
N ASP A 399 22.46 -6.90 -21.83
CA ASP A 399 23.10 -6.02 -22.81
C ASP A 399 23.98 -4.95 -22.12
N ALA A 400 24.55 -4.02 -22.89
CA ALA A 400 25.41 -2.97 -22.38
C ALA A 400 24.68 -2.01 -21.42
N ASP A 401 23.36 -1.93 -21.54
CA ASP A 401 22.49 -1.01 -20.81
C ASP A 401 21.90 -1.66 -19.55
N GLY A 402 22.15 -2.95 -19.36
CA GLY A 402 21.67 -3.71 -18.23
C GLY A 402 20.29 -4.36 -18.44
N ASN A 403 19.69 -4.24 -19.63
CA ASN A 403 18.45 -4.94 -19.95
C ASN A 403 18.71 -6.44 -20.06
N PRO A 404 17.77 -7.30 -19.64
CA PRO A 404 17.87 -8.73 -19.87
C PRO A 404 18.00 -9.02 -21.37
N ALA A 405 19.02 -9.78 -21.78
CA ALA A 405 19.33 -10.07 -23.17
C ALA A 405 19.30 -11.59 -23.42
N PRO A 406 18.96 -12.03 -24.65
CA PRO A 406 18.87 -13.46 -24.96
C PRO A 406 20.25 -14.12 -24.84
N LEU A 407 20.28 -15.28 -24.20
CA LEU A 407 21.47 -16.11 -24.09
C LEU A 407 21.43 -17.21 -25.16
N GLY A 408 22.47 -17.26 -26.01
CA GLY A 408 22.70 -18.39 -26.90
C GLY A 408 23.13 -19.65 -26.14
N ALA A 409 23.58 -20.67 -26.86
CA ALA A 409 24.08 -21.91 -26.25
C ALA A 409 25.25 -21.63 -25.30
N LEU A 410 25.05 -21.94 -24.01
CA LEU A 410 26.03 -21.73 -22.95
C LEU A 410 26.98 -22.92 -22.83
N ASN A 411 28.29 -22.63 -22.78
CA ASN A 411 29.30 -23.58 -22.36
C ASN A 411 29.57 -23.39 -20.86
N TRP A 412 29.18 -24.38 -20.07
CA TRP A 412 29.37 -24.40 -18.62
C TRP A 412 30.64 -25.15 -18.26
N SER A 413 31.42 -24.58 -17.35
CA SER A 413 32.58 -25.25 -16.77
C SER A 413 32.73 -24.88 -15.30
N SER A 414 33.51 -25.68 -14.57
CA SER A 414 33.84 -25.40 -13.18
C SER A 414 35.31 -25.69 -12.92
N THR A 415 35.95 -24.86 -12.11
CA THR A 415 37.35 -25.08 -11.67
C THR A 415 37.45 -26.01 -10.46
N ILE A 416 36.33 -26.26 -9.78
CA ILE A 416 36.19 -27.19 -8.65
C ILE A 416 34.95 -28.05 -8.88
N GLY A 417 34.96 -29.35 -8.58
CA GLY A 417 33.79 -30.22 -8.80
C GLY A 417 33.44 -30.42 -10.29
N GLN A 418 32.19 -30.78 -10.57
CA GLN A 418 31.73 -31.10 -11.93
C GLN A 418 30.36 -30.48 -12.22
N ILE A 419 30.13 -30.06 -13.47
CA ILE A 419 28.79 -29.72 -13.97
C ILE A 419 28.14 -31.01 -14.45
N VAL A 420 27.04 -31.40 -13.81
CA VAL A 420 26.40 -32.72 -14.00
C VAL A 420 25.26 -32.66 -15.00
N LEU A 421 24.53 -31.55 -15.02
CA LEU A 421 23.39 -31.36 -15.91
C LEU A 421 23.35 -29.92 -16.39
N VAL A 422 23.05 -29.71 -17.67
CA VAL A 422 22.80 -28.41 -18.27
C VAL A 422 21.45 -28.47 -18.99
N ASN A 423 20.57 -27.52 -18.70
CA ASN A 423 19.29 -27.36 -19.37
C ASN A 423 19.10 -25.88 -19.74
N GLY A 424 19.56 -25.50 -20.94
CA GLY A 424 19.54 -24.11 -21.40
C GLY A 424 20.36 -23.19 -20.50
N THR A 425 19.69 -22.27 -19.80
CA THR A 425 20.29 -21.32 -18.85
C THR A 425 20.54 -21.88 -17.46
N LEU A 426 20.09 -23.11 -17.18
CA LEU A 426 20.28 -23.78 -15.89
C LEU A 426 21.43 -24.77 -15.95
N ALA A 427 22.27 -24.80 -14.90
CA ALA A 427 23.31 -25.80 -14.71
C ALA A 427 23.35 -26.33 -13.27
N THR A 428 23.37 -27.64 -13.14
CA THR A 428 23.53 -28.33 -11.86
C THR A 428 25.00 -28.63 -11.62
N PHE A 429 25.57 -27.96 -10.63
CA PHE A 429 26.90 -28.17 -10.11
C PHE A 429 26.91 -29.28 -9.05
N ARG A 430 27.92 -30.16 -9.05
CA ARG A 430 28.21 -31.13 -7.98
C ARG A 430 29.56 -30.82 -7.34
N ALA A 431 29.54 -30.58 -6.04
CA ALA A 431 30.74 -30.34 -5.25
C ALA A 431 31.60 -31.61 -5.12
N PRO A 432 32.94 -31.48 -5.14
CA PRO A 432 33.84 -32.59 -4.85
C PRO A 432 33.76 -32.98 -3.36
N VAL A 433 34.36 -34.12 -3.03
CA VAL A 433 34.43 -34.64 -1.65
C VAL A 433 35.50 -33.94 -0.79
N LEU A 434 36.42 -33.21 -1.41
CA LEU A 434 37.45 -32.43 -0.74
C LEU A 434 37.02 -30.96 -0.64
N PRO A 435 37.20 -30.30 0.52
CA PRO A 435 36.90 -28.89 0.68
C PRO A 435 37.83 -28.02 -0.17
N GLY A 436 37.32 -26.90 -0.66
CA GLY A 436 38.07 -26.02 -1.55
C GLY A 436 37.22 -24.86 -2.06
N THR A 437 37.87 -23.91 -2.73
CA THR A 437 37.18 -22.81 -3.42
C THR A 437 37.43 -22.94 -4.91
N GLY A 438 36.43 -22.56 -5.70
CA GLY A 438 36.56 -22.51 -7.15
C GLY A 438 35.46 -21.66 -7.75
N VAL A 439 35.37 -21.72 -9.08
CA VAL A 439 34.52 -20.84 -9.86
C VAL A 439 33.73 -21.70 -10.83
N VAL A 440 32.42 -21.49 -10.84
CA VAL A 440 31.55 -21.96 -11.93
C VAL A 440 31.49 -20.85 -12.96
N SER A 441 31.79 -21.18 -14.21
CA SER A 441 31.73 -20.24 -15.33
C SER A 441 30.74 -20.69 -16.39
N ALA A 442 29.99 -19.74 -16.93
CA ALA A 442 29.13 -19.94 -18.09
C ALA A 442 29.57 -18.98 -19.20
N ARG A 443 29.79 -19.51 -20.40
CA ARG A 443 30.36 -18.75 -21.53
C ARG A 443 29.48 -18.87 -22.77
N VAL A 444 29.23 -17.74 -23.44
CA VAL A 444 28.66 -17.66 -24.79
C VAL A 444 29.64 -16.87 -25.66
N GLY A 445 30.21 -17.51 -26.68
CA GLY A 445 31.22 -16.88 -27.54
C GLY A 445 32.42 -16.35 -26.72
N ASN A 446 32.59 -15.02 -26.68
CA ASN A 446 33.67 -14.36 -25.93
C ASN A 446 33.24 -13.80 -24.56
N ILE A 447 31.96 -13.92 -24.20
CA ILE A 447 31.41 -13.35 -22.97
C ILE A 447 31.28 -14.46 -21.94
N SER A 448 31.77 -14.23 -20.73
CA SER A 448 31.75 -15.20 -19.64
C SER A 448 31.20 -14.59 -18.35
N GLY A 449 30.30 -15.31 -17.68
CA GLY A 449 29.83 -15.03 -16.33
C GLY A 449 30.48 -15.98 -15.33
N PHE A 450 30.68 -15.52 -14.11
CA PHE A 450 31.37 -16.27 -13.05
C PHE A 450 30.56 -16.26 -11.75
N ALA A 451 30.56 -17.38 -11.05
CA ALA A 451 30.03 -17.53 -9.70
C ALA A 451 31.09 -18.20 -8.81
N ASN A 452 31.31 -17.62 -7.63
CA ASN A 452 32.27 -18.15 -6.66
C ASN A 452 31.61 -19.28 -5.87
N VAL A 453 32.29 -20.41 -5.76
CA VAL A 453 31.82 -21.58 -5.01
C VAL A 453 32.81 -21.93 -3.92
N THR A 454 32.31 -22.04 -2.69
CA THR A 454 33.07 -22.53 -1.54
C THR A 454 32.49 -23.87 -1.09
N VAL A 455 33.35 -24.88 -1.05
CA VAL A 455 33.00 -26.24 -0.63
C VAL A 455 33.44 -26.41 0.82
N ASP A 456 32.47 -26.53 1.72
CA ASP A 456 32.71 -26.71 3.15
C ASP A 456 32.86 -28.21 3.49
N PRO A 457 33.77 -28.63 4.41
CA PRO A 457 33.97 -30.03 4.75
C PRO A 457 32.82 -30.65 5.58
N SER A 458 31.72 -29.93 5.79
CA SER A 458 30.66 -30.34 6.70
C SER A 458 29.60 -31.21 6.00
N ALA A 459 29.90 -32.50 5.89
CA ALA A 459 28.90 -33.56 5.85
C ALA A 459 29.39 -34.75 6.69
N LEU A 460 29.10 -34.75 7.99
CA LEU A 460 29.11 -36.00 8.76
C LEU A 460 27.82 -36.76 8.41
N PRO A 461 27.89 -38.03 7.96
CA PRO A 461 26.71 -38.85 7.76
C PRO A 461 26.21 -39.34 9.12
N GLY A 462 24.98 -38.96 9.48
CA GLY A 462 24.24 -39.56 10.59
C GLY A 462 24.05 -38.65 11.80
N ALA A 463 22.99 -37.85 11.78
CA ALA A 463 22.33 -37.41 13.00
C ALA A 463 20.82 -37.68 12.82
N PRO A 464 20.18 -38.50 13.69
CA PRO A 464 18.72 -38.64 13.68
C PRO A 464 18.08 -37.33 14.17
N PRO A 465 16.80 -37.06 13.83
CA PRO A 465 16.13 -35.83 14.24
C PRO A 465 16.07 -35.73 15.78
N PRO A 466 16.14 -34.51 16.36
CA PRO A 466 16.09 -34.36 17.81
C PRO A 466 14.70 -34.75 18.32
N ALA A 467 14.64 -35.94 18.94
CA ALA A 467 13.52 -36.36 19.76
C ALA A 467 13.50 -35.54 21.05
N THR A 468 12.28 -35.22 21.46
CA THR A 468 11.86 -34.38 22.56
C THR A 468 12.29 -34.90 23.94
N TRP A 469 12.90 -34.00 24.72
CA TRP A 469 12.71 -33.77 26.17
C TRP A 469 12.46 -34.98 27.09
N GLY A 470 13.41 -35.21 28.01
CA GLY A 470 13.20 -35.99 29.23
C GLY A 470 14.44 -35.93 30.11
N GLY A 471 14.36 -35.18 31.21
CA GLY A 471 15.48 -34.88 32.11
C GLY A 471 15.94 -36.06 32.99
N THR A 472 16.69 -35.70 34.03
CA THR A 472 17.37 -36.54 35.05
C THR A 472 18.69 -37.14 34.51
N LEU A 473 19.87 -36.76 35.01
CA LEU A 473 20.26 -36.87 36.41
C LEU A 473 21.26 -35.78 36.82
N TRP A 474 20.86 -35.02 37.83
CA TRP A 474 21.77 -34.48 38.83
C TRP A 474 22.04 -35.59 39.86
N THR A 475 23.31 -35.84 40.15
CA THR A 475 23.95 -36.11 41.47
C THR A 475 25.27 -36.82 41.16
N GLY A 476 26.46 -36.35 41.52
CA GLY A 476 26.91 -35.17 42.25
C GLY A 476 28.38 -35.41 42.58
N LEU A 477 29.22 -34.37 42.61
CA LEU A 477 30.23 -34.26 43.65
C LEU A 477 30.73 -32.82 43.79
N LEU A 478 30.95 -32.47 45.05
CA LEU A 478 31.07 -31.15 45.65
C LEU A 478 32.44 -30.46 45.46
N LEU A 479 32.36 -29.15 45.27
CA LEU A 479 33.00 -28.07 46.04
C LEU A 479 34.16 -28.45 47.02
N ILE A 480 35.37 -27.98 46.71
CA ILE A 480 36.25 -27.14 47.57
C ILE A 480 36.95 -26.16 46.60
N ALA A 481 36.46 -24.93 46.41
CA ALA A 481 36.71 -23.73 47.21
C ALA A 481 38.13 -23.13 47.07
N GLY A 482 38.18 -22.01 46.35
CA GLY A 482 38.98 -20.83 46.73
C GLY A 482 40.42 -20.79 46.23
N GLY A 483 40.68 -19.95 45.20
CA GLY A 483 42.05 -19.53 44.93
C GLY A 483 42.27 -18.98 43.53
N LEU A 484 42.01 -17.68 43.38
CA LEU A 484 42.84 -16.74 42.64
C LEU A 484 43.24 -17.04 41.18
N GLY A 485 42.89 -16.05 40.33
CA GLY A 485 43.92 -15.48 39.47
C GLY A 485 43.95 -16.05 38.07
N GLY A 486 42.78 -16.10 37.42
CA GLY A 486 42.70 -16.24 35.98
C GLY A 486 43.65 -15.25 35.30
N VAL A 487 44.67 -15.84 34.68
CA VAL A 487 45.52 -15.32 33.60
C VAL A 487 44.63 -15.09 32.35
N GLY A 488 43.53 -14.34 32.53
CA GLY A 488 42.63 -13.86 31.48
C GLY A 488 43.06 -12.48 30.95
N VAL A 489 44.29 -12.05 31.25
CA VAL A 489 44.79 -10.70 30.97
C VAL A 489 45.52 -10.59 29.63
N VAL A 490 45.91 -11.69 28.98
CA VAL A 490 46.76 -11.61 27.77
C VAL A 490 46.05 -12.00 26.46
N TRP A 491 44.90 -12.67 26.49
CA TRP A 491 44.23 -13.10 25.25
C TRP A 491 43.09 -12.18 24.77
N LEU A 492 42.72 -11.14 25.53
CA LEU A 492 41.65 -10.20 25.13
C LEU A 492 42.16 -8.94 24.40
N HIS A 493 43.40 -8.95 23.91
CA HIS A 493 44.03 -7.77 23.30
C HIS A 493 44.07 -7.75 21.77
N ARG A 494 43.32 -8.61 21.07
CA ARG A 494 43.39 -8.68 19.60
C ARG A 494 42.10 -8.63 18.79
N SER A 495 40.99 -8.16 19.37
CA SER A 495 39.76 -7.87 18.60
C SER A 495 39.15 -6.51 18.94
N ALA A 496 39.86 -5.48 18.51
CA ALA A 496 39.29 -4.18 18.17
C ALA A 496 39.47 -4.07 16.63
N LYS A 497 38.54 -3.62 15.77
CA LYS A 497 37.50 -2.60 15.88
C LYS A 497 36.53 -2.74 14.69
N ARG A 498 35.22 -2.80 14.93
CA ARG A 498 34.23 -1.99 14.18
C ARG A 498 33.23 -1.48 15.20
N ALA A 499 33.50 -0.27 15.72
CA ALA A 499 32.59 0.41 16.63
C ALA A 499 31.35 0.87 15.85
N PHE A 500 30.16 0.75 16.44
CA PHE A 500 28.98 1.46 15.97
C PHE A 500 29.33 2.95 15.87
N ARG A 501 29.20 3.51 14.67
CA ARG A 501 29.49 4.92 14.38
C ARG A 501 28.16 5.58 14.03
N ILE A 502 27.85 6.68 14.73
CA ILE A 502 26.70 7.52 14.40
C ILE A 502 27.10 8.28 13.14
N ASP A 503 26.37 8.03 12.07
CA ASP A 503 26.54 8.71 10.78
C ASP A 503 25.61 9.94 10.72
N ASP A 504 24.36 9.78 11.20
CA ASP A 504 23.34 10.84 11.27
C ASP A 504 22.59 10.82 12.61
N LEU A 505 22.26 11.99 13.15
CA LEU A 505 21.44 12.16 14.35
C LEU A 505 20.31 13.16 14.07
N PHE A 506 19.07 12.74 14.32
CA PHE A 506 17.87 13.55 14.14
C PHE A 506 17.17 13.76 15.48
N LEU A 507 16.89 15.02 15.81
CA LEU A 507 16.04 15.41 16.93
C LEU A 507 14.69 15.88 16.35
N ILE A 508 13.61 15.22 16.74
CA ILE A 508 12.27 15.41 16.19
C ILE A 508 11.31 15.71 17.35
N ASP A 509 10.42 16.66 17.17
CA ASP A 509 9.40 17.03 18.15
C ASP A 509 8.25 16.01 18.22
N HIS A 510 7.44 16.05 19.27
CA HIS A 510 6.25 15.20 19.43
C HIS A 510 5.23 15.33 18.29
N ALA A 511 5.16 16.50 17.64
CA ALA A 511 4.33 16.76 16.46
C ALA A 511 4.96 16.25 15.14
N GLY A 512 6.15 15.65 15.18
CA GLY A 512 6.81 15.09 13.98
C GLY A 512 7.70 16.07 13.21
N LEU A 513 7.89 17.29 13.72
CA LEU A 513 8.73 18.33 13.10
C LEU A 513 10.21 18.11 13.42
N LEU A 514 11.08 18.21 12.41
CA LEU A 514 12.53 18.14 12.59
C LEU A 514 13.05 19.38 13.32
N VAL A 515 13.68 19.18 14.48
CA VAL A 515 14.23 20.26 15.31
C VAL A 515 15.69 20.52 14.93
N VAL A 516 16.49 19.46 14.84
CA VAL A 516 17.91 19.54 14.48
C VAL A 516 18.35 18.25 13.78
N HIS A 517 19.15 18.40 12.73
CA HIS A 517 19.90 17.32 12.12
C HIS A 517 21.42 17.54 12.27
N ALA A 518 22.16 16.50 12.61
CA ALA A 518 23.61 16.50 12.61
C ALA A 518 24.18 15.31 11.83
N ALA A 519 24.62 15.55 10.60
CA ALA A 519 25.38 14.60 9.78
C ALA A 519 26.88 14.71 10.00
N ARG A 520 27.57 13.56 10.00
CA ARG A 520 29.04 13.51 10.11
C ARG A 520 29.76 13.48 8.76
N ARG A 521 29.08 13.12 7.67
CA ARG A 521 29.58 13.22 6.29
C ARG A 521 28.59 14.00 5.44
N ARG A 522 29.10 14.99 4.72
CA ARG A 522 28.38 15.62 3.60
C ARG A 522 28.36 14.65 2.43
N ASP A 523 27.50 13.64 2.47
CA ASP A 523 27.16 12.88 1.28
C ASP A 523 25.80 13.35 0.79
N VAL A 524 25.82 13.92 -0.41
CA VAL A 524 24.73 14.51 -1.17
C VAL A 524 23.74 13.42 -1.57
N LEU A 525 22.56 13.35 -0.95
CA LEU A 525 21.35 12.68 -1.49
C LEU A 525 20.14 12.85 -0.54
N GLY A 526 19.17 13.65 -0.96
CA GLY A 526 17.79 13.70 -0.44
C GLY A 526 17.51 14.77 0.63
N ASP A 527 16.46 15.57 0.42
CA ASP A 527 16.01 16.62 1.35
C ASP A 527 15.82 16.10 2.78
N GLU A 528 16.43 16.81 3.73
CA GLU A 528 16.46 16.47 5.15
C GLU A 528 15.03 16.38 5.76
N ASP A 529 14.11 17.20 5.25
CA ASP A 529 12.70 17.24 5.65
C ASP A 529 11.90 16.04 5.10
N ILE A 530 12.27 15.51 3.93
CA ILE A 530 11.61 14.33 3.33
C ILE A 530 12.00 13.06 4.10
N LEU A 531 13.28 12.95 4.50
CA LEU A 531 13.74 11.84 5.34
C LEU A 531 13.13 11.90 6.74
N ALA A 532 13.01 13.09 7.32
CA ALA A 532 12.31 13.29 8.59
C ALA A 532 10.82 12.91 8.47
N GLY A 533 10.14 13.34 7.41
CA GLY A 533 8.74 13.00 7.15
C GLY A 533 8.50 11.50 6.97
N MET A 534 9.35 10.81 6.22
CA MET A 534 9.28 9.35 6.06
C MET A 534 9.53 8.62 7.38
N LEU A 535 10.54 9.03 8.16
CA LEU A 535 10.82 8.45 9.48
C LEU A 535 9.63 8.66 10.43
N THR A 536 9.03 9.85 10.43
CA THR A 536 7.82 10.14 11.22
C THR A 536 6.65 9.27 10.80
N ALA A 537 6.43 9.05 9.50
CA ALA A 537 5.35 8.17 9.00
C ALA A 537 5.57 6.69 9.37
N ILE A 538 6.82 6.19 9.31
CA ILE A 538 7.14 4.83 9.76
C ILE A 538 6.92 4.69 11.28
N MET A 539 7.24 5.75 12.05
CA MET A 539 7.03 5.77 13.50
C MET A 539 5.54 5.84 13.88
N SER A 540 4.73 6.67 13.20
CA SER A 540 3.29 6.75 13.46
C SER A 540 2.61 5.42 13.16
N PHE A 541 2.95 4.80 12.01
CA PHE A 541 2.45 3.48 11.64
C PHE A 541 2.86 2.40 12.66
N ALA A 542 4.12 2.40 13.11
CA ALA A 542 4.58 1.45 14.12
C ALA A 542 3.94 1.68 15.51
N GLN A 543 3.51 2.89 15.84
CA GLN A 543 2.80 3.18 17.08
C GLN A 543 1.33 2.76 17.01
N ASP A 544 0.69 2.99 15.86
CA ASP A 544 -0.73 2.65 15.63
C ASP A 544 -0.93 1.13 15.55
N ALA A 545 0.03 0.41 14.96
CA ALA A 545 0.02 -1.04 14.88
C ALA A 545 0.31 -1.75 16.22
N PHE A 546 0.97 -1.08 17.17
CA PHE A 546 1.35 -1.66 18.47
C PHE A 546 0.81 -0.78 19.61
N GLN A 547 -0.50 -0.88 19.89
CA GLN A 547 -1.11 -0.23 21.05
C GLN A 547 -0.42 -0.66 22.36
N ALA A 548 0.28 0.29 22.97
CA ALA A 548 0.55 0.51 24.40
C ALA A 548 1.05 -0.63 25.34
N GLU A 549 1.30 -1.88 24.92
CA GLU A 549 1.68 -2.96 25.87
C GLU A 549 3.13 -3.48 25.78
N ILE A 550 3.94 -3.01 24.82
CA ILE A 550 5.36 -3.39 24.74
C ILE A 550 6.16 -2.12 24.46
N GLY A 551 6.97 -1.69 25.43
CA GLY A 551 7.75 -0.44 25.37
C GLY A 551 8.34 -0.20 23.98
N GLY A 552 7.89 0.90 23.36
CA GLY A 552 7.96 1.19 21.92
C GLY A 552 9.30 0.93 21.24
N LEU A 553 9.26 0.84 19.91
CA LEU A 553 10.36 0.45 19.03
C LEU A 553 11.69 1.17 19.36
N LYS A 554 12.59 0.51 20.10
CA LYS A 554 13.90 1.09 20.50
C LYS A 554 14.99 0.88 19.45
N LEU A 555 14.80 -0.09 18.57
CA LEU A 555 15.79 -0.52 17.60
C LEU A 555 15.15 -1.14 16.37
N PHE A 556 15.58 -0.71 15.19
CA PHE A 556 15.27 -1.40 13.94
C PHE A 556 16.44 -1.28 12.95
N LYS A 557 16.45 -2.14 11.93
CA LYS A 557 17.48 -2.17 10.89
C LYS A 557 16.84 -1.93 9.53
N ILE A 558 17.40 -1.00 8.75
CA ILE A 558 17.03 -0.76 7.36
C ILE A 558 18.30 -0.98 6.52
N GLY A 559 18.30 -2.03 5.68
CA GLY A 559 19.47 -2.41 4.89
C GLY A 559 20.70 -2.69 5.77
N ASN A 560 21.78 -1.94 5.55
CA ASN A 560 23.02 -2.02 6.34
C ASN A 560 23.09 -1.00 7.49
N LYS A 561 22.11 -0.09 7.61
CA LYS A 561 22.05 0.93 8.65
C LYS A 561 21.21 0.43 9.83
N THR A 562 21.69 0.65 11.04
CA THR A 562 20.94 0.37 12.27
C THR A 562 20.47 1.70 12.85
N VAL A 563 19.18 1.77 13.16
CA VAL A 563 18.54 2.96 13.73
C VAL A 563 18.26 2.68 15.21
N ALA A 564 18.80 3.52 16.08
CA ALA A 564 18.51 3.51 17.51
C ALA A 564 17.60 4.68 17.84
N LEU A 565 16.50 4.41 18.55
CA LEU A 565 15.50 5.39 18.89
C LEU A 565 15.33 5.45 20.41
N GLU A 566 15.32 6.66 20.96
CA GLU A 566 14.91 6.91 22.34
C GLU A 566 13.92 8.09 22.35
N ARG A 567 12.94 8.00 23.25
CA ARG A 567 11.85 8.96 23.41
C ARG A 567 11.85 9.52 24.83
N ASN A 568 11.61 10.82 24.98
CA ASN A 568 11.15 11.42 26.24
C ASN A 568 9.73 12.00 26.07
N GLU A 569 9.21 12.72 27.06
CA GLU A 569 7.82 13.19 27.07
C GLU A 569 7.48 14.14 25.90
N HIS A 570 8.48 14.86 25.37
CA HIS A 570 8.26 15.94 24.39
C HIS A 570 9.07 15.80 23.09
N MET A 571 10.03 14.89 23.00
CA MET A 571 10.95 14.76 21.87
C MET A 571 11.34 13.30 21.57
N TYR A 572 11.73 13.08 20.32
CA TYR A 572 12.29 11.85 19.81
C TYR A 572 13.72 12.08 19.30
N LEU A 573 14.63 11.16 19.64
CA LEU A 573 16.00 11.18 19.16
C LEU A 573 16.29 9.91 18.37
N ALA A 574 16.60 10.07 17.08
CA ALA A 574 16.94 8.98 16.17
C ALA A 574 18.42 9.05 15.79
N ALA A 575 19.19 8.01 16.14
CA ALA A 575 20.59 7.87 15.74
C ALA A 575 20.73 6.78 14.68
N ILE A 576 21.22 7.15 13.50
CA ILE A 576 21.44 6.24 12.38
C ILE A 576 22.94 5.96 12.24
N GLY A 577 23.32 4.69 12.08
CA GLY A 577 24.72 4.33 11.94
C GLY A 577 25.00 2.93 11.41
N LEU A 578 26.21 2.73 10.92
CA LEU A 578 26.72 1.44 10.47
C LEU A 578 27.33 0.63 11.64
N GLY A 579 26.86 -0.61 11.84
CA GLY A 579 27.46 -1.61 12.75
C GLY A 579 26.51 -2.18 13.82
N SER A 580 26.99 -3.17 14.60
CA SER A 580 26.23 -3.73 15.73
C SER A 580 26.29 -2.79 16.94
N ILE A 581 25.13 -2.37 17.44
CA ILE A 581 25.03 -1.44 18.56
C ILE A 581 25.52 -2.12 19.85
N ARG A 582 26.52 -1.51 20.47
CA ARG A 582 27.02 -1.86 21.79
C ARG A 582 26.00 -1.43 22.85
N ASN A 583 25.86 -2.16 23.96
CA ASN A 583 24.93 -1.92 25.09
C ASN A 583 24.98 -0.52 25.77
N ARG A 584 25.77 0.45 25.27
CA ARG A 584 25.95 1.78 25.88
C ARG A 584 25.39 2.95 25.07
N LEU A 585 24.97 2.74 23.81
CA LEU A 585 24.36 3.79 22.99
C LEU A 585 22.98 4.22 23.52
N PRO A 586 22.05 3.30 23.87
CA PRO A 586 20.75 3.69 24.42
C PRO A 586 20.88 4.52 25.71
N THR A 587 21.86 4.18 26.55
CA THR A 587 22.17 4.97 27.76
C THR A 587 22.69 6.38 27.44
N SER A 588 23.45 6.53 26.34
CA SER A 588 23.96 7.85 25.92
C SER A 588 22.85 8.73 25.35
N LEU A 589 21.95 8.16 24.56
CA LEU A 589 20.76 8.83 24.02
C LEU A 589 19.83 9.30 25.16
N ARG A 590 19.59 8.46 26.16
CA ARG A 590 18.81 8.83 27.35
C ARG A 590 19.44 9.96 28.16
N HIS A 591 20.76 9.95 28.36
CA HIS A 591 21.44 11.06 29.04
C HIS A 591 21.40 12.37 28.26
N PHE A 592 21.36 12.31 26.93
CA PHE A 592 21.22 13.49 26.08
C PHE A 592 19.83 14.10 26.16
N LEU A 593 18.79 13.26 26.05
CA LEU A 593 17.41 13.71 26.22
C LEU A 593 17.15 14.29 27.62
N ALA A 594 17.72 13.68 28.66
CA ALA A 594 17.62 14.21 30.02
C ALA A 594 18.26 15.59 30.18
N ASP A 595 19.40 15.85 29.52
CA ASP A 595 20.03 17.18 29.54
C ASP A 595 19.25 18.22 28.71
N LEU A 596 18.60 17.81 27.62
CA LEU A 596 17.73 18.68 26.82
C LEU A 596 16.49 19.10 27.61
N GLU A 597 15.87 18.14 28.31
CA GLU A 597 14.72 18.39 29.16
C GLU A 597 15.09 19.28 30.35
N GLU A 598 16.24 19.05 30.99
CA GLU A 598 16.75 19.89 32.08
C GLU A 598 17.04 21.33 31.63
N ARG A 599 17.47 21.53 30.37
CA ARG A 599 17.87 22.85 29.85
C ARG A 599 16.73 23.61 29.18
N TYR A 600 15.81 22.91 28.52
CA TYR A 600 14.79 23.52 27.66
C TYR A 600 13.35 23.09 27.99
N GLY A 601 13.10 22.25 28.99
CA GLY A 601 11.78 21.65 29.28
C GLY A 601 10.60 22.64 29.23
N ASP A 602 10.68 23.75 29.95
CA ASP A 602 9.60 24.76 29.97
C ASP A 602 9.40 25.48 28.61
N LYS A 603 10.45 25.57 27.80
CA LYS A 603 10.40 26.19 26.46
C LYS A 603 9.89 25.23 25.39
N LEU A 604 10.12 23.93 25.56
CA LEU A 604 9.65 22.90 24.63
C LEU A 604 8.12 22.74 24.65
N LEU A 605 7.48 23.01 25.79
CA LEU A 605 6.02 23.01 25.93
C LEU A 605 5.31 24.12 25.12
N ARG A 606 6.03 25.17 24.72
CA ARG A 606 5.48 26.33 23.98
C ARG A 606 6.33 26.66 22.75
N TRP A 607 7.04 25.68 22.22
CA TRP A 607 8.00 25.90 21.15
C TRP A 607 7.30 26.34 19.86
N SER A 608 7.82 27.41 19.24
CA SER A 608 7.21 28.04 18.06
C SER A 608 7.51 27.34 16.74
N GLY A 609 8.25 26.22 16.77
CA GLY A 609 8.76 25.53 15.58
C GLY A 609 10.06 26.12 15.02
N MET A 610 10.60 27.20 15.61
CA MET A 610 11.85 27.84 15.17
C MET A 610 13.05 27.42 16.03
N ILE A 611 14.16 27.05 15.40
CA ILE A 611 15.42 26.69 16.10
C ILE A 611 16.02 27.86 16.91
N THR A 612 15.70 29.10 16.54
CA THR A 612 16.15 30.33 17.20
C THR A 612 15.72 30.43 18.66
N ASP A 613 14.67 29.70 19.05
CA ASP A 613 14.14 29.69 20.42
C ASP A 613 14.94 28.77 21.36
N LEU A 614 15.80 27.92 20.79
CA LEU A 614 16.62 26.90 21.45
C LEU A 614 18.13 27.16 21.21
N PRO A 615 18.69 28.26 21.73
CA PRO A 615 20.07 28.66 21.42
C PRO A 615 21.11 27.64 21.90
N GLY A 616 21.96 27.16 20.99
CA GLY A 616 23.06 26.23 21.26
C GLY A 616 22.68 24.74 21.23
N ILE A 617 21.46 24.42 20.77
CA ILE A 617 21.01 23.02 20.59
C ILE A 617 21.71 22.31 19.43
N ASP A 618 22.05 23.06 18.38
CA ASP A 618 22.82 22.66 17.21
C ASP A 618 24.25 22.22 17.62
N VAL A 619 24.95 23.05 18.40
CA VAL A 619 26.30 22.76 18.90
C VAL A 619 26.29 21.53 19.80
N MET A 620 25.28 21.40 20.67
CA MET A 620 25.10 20.26 21.55
C MET A 620 24.89 18.96 20.76
N THR A 621 24.02 18.99 19.75
CA THR A 621 23.68 17.85 18.88
C THR A 621 24.88 17.43 18.01
N GLU A 622 25.59 18.40 17.42
CA GLU A 622 26.78 18.13 16.60
C GLU A 622 27.94 17.56 17.44
N SER A 623 28.12 18.06 18.66
CA SER A 623 29.16 17.55 19.57
C SER A 623 28.93 16.08 19.94
N PHE A 624 27.66 15.68 20.08
CA PHE A 624 27.28 14.31 20.36
C PHE A 624 27.45 13.41 19.12
N ALA A 625 26.97 13.84 17.96
CA ALA A 625 27.12 13.12 16.69
C ALA A 625 28.61 12.84 16.37
N ARG A 626 29.50 13.81 16.59
CA ARG A 626 30.95 13.64 16.37
C ARG A 626 31.60 12.66 17.35
N ARG A 627 31.24 12.70 18.64
CA ARG A 627 31.86 11.88 19.70
C ARG A 627 31.29 10.47 19.81
N GLY A 628 30.03 10.26 19.41
CA GLY A 628 29.33 8.98 19.49
C GLY A 628 29.13 8.46 20.93
N ARG A 629 29.36 9.30 21.94
CA ARG A 629 29.17 9.02 23.37
C ARG A 629 28.77 10.32 24.06
N TYR A 630 27.77 10.24 24.93
CA TYR A 630 27.26 11.37 25.70
C TYR A 630 27.11 10.99 27.17
N ARG A 631 27.61 11.84 28.06
CA ARG A 631 27.40 11.78 29.50
C ARG A 631 26.63 13.02 29.92
N ARG A 632 25.77 12.87 30.94
CA ARG A 632 25.02 13.97 31.54
C ARG A 632 25.97 15.11 31.92
N GLY A 633 25.69 16.33 31.47
CA GLY A 633 26.51 17.53 31.65
C GLY A 633 27.63 17.74 30.62
N ASP A 634 27.74 16.93 29.56
CA ASP A 634 28.75 17.11 28.50
C ASP A 634 28.58 18.43 27.72
N TRP A 635 27.37 18.99 27.68
CA TRP A 635 27.07 20.28 27.06
C TRP A 635 27.80 21.46 27.71
N LYS A 636 28.10 21.41 29.01
CA LYS A 636 28.80 22.50 29.72
C LYS A 636 30.21 22.74 29.14
N ARG A 637 30.89 21.65 28.73
CA ARG A 637 32.20 21.71 28.06
C ARG A 637 32.12 22.17 26.59
N ALA A 638 30.95 22.15 25.98
CA ALA A 638 30.71 22.68 24.64
C ALA A 638 30.40 24.18 24.71
N ALA A 639 29.59 24.60 25.68
CA ALA A 639 29.29 26.01 25.97
C ALA A 639 30.55 26.82 26.34
N ASP A 640 31.50 26.22 27.08
CA ASP A 640 32.79 26.86 27.38
C ASP A 640 33.66 27.15 26.13
N ARG A 641 33.38 26.52 24.96
CA ARG A 641 34.06 26.80 23.69
C ARG A 641 33.31 27.81 22.81
N GLU A 642 32.02 28.01 23.05
CA GLU A 642 31.16 28.93 22.31
C GLU A 642 31.47 30.39 22.67
N SER A 643 31.99 30.65 23.87
CA SER A 643 32.49 31.96 24.30
C SER A 643 33.79 32.42 23.61
N GLU A 644 34.44 31.54 22.84
CA GLU A 644 35.74 31.80 22.19
C GLU A 644 35.61 32.13 20.69
N TRP A 645 34.38 32.11 20.13
CA TRP A 645 34.12 32.35 18.70
C TRP A 645 33.38 33.68 18.49
N PRO A 646 33.76 34.50 17.48
CA PRO A 646 33.03 35.73 17.17
C PRO A 646 31.62 35.42 16.62
N PRO A 647 30.65 36.35 16.72
CA PRO A 647 29.27 36.10 16.33
C PRO A 647 29.17 35.72 14.85
N LEU A 648 28.30 34.75 14.58
CA LEU A 648 28.09 34.15 13.26
C LEU A 648 27.55 35.19 12.27
N GLU A 649 28.42 35.57 11.33
CA GLU A 649 28.05 36.26 10.10
C GLU A 649 27.40 35.25 9.14
N ASP A 650 26.28 35.69 8.56
CA ASP A 650 25.40 34.97 7.64
C ASP A 650 26.17 34.15 6.60
N ARG A 651 26.03 32.82 6.68
CA ARG A 651 26.52 31.90 5.65
C ARG A 651 25.36 31.08 5.08
N GLY A 652 24.72 31.67 4.08
CA GLY A 652 24.53 30.96 2.81
C GLY A 652 23.14 30.39 2.57
N ARG A 653 22.12 31.24 2.65
CA ARG A 653 20.91 31.10 1.81
C ARG A 653 21.31 31.39 0.36
N ARG A 654 21.41 30.38 -0.50
CA ARG A 654 21.36 30.60 -1.95
C ARG A 654 19.90 30.53 -2.37
N GLU A 655 19.24 31.68 -2.37
CA GLU A 655 17.95 31.84 -3.04
C GLU A 655 18.18 31.86 -4.55
N SER A 656 17.41 31.05 -5.27
CA SER A 656 17.19 31.15 -6.70
C SER A 656 16.43 32.44 -6.99
N GLY A 657 17.16 33.50 -7.35
CA GLY A 657 16.60 34.75 -7.84
C GLY A 657 16.14 34.61 -9.31
N ILE A 658 14.87 34.96 -9.56
CA ILE A 658 14.33 35.19 -10.91
C ILE A 658 14.81 36.59 -11.35
N ASP A 659 15.56 36.65 -12.44
CA ASP A 659 16.04 37.90 -13.06
C ASP A 659 14.93 38.55 -13.89
N PHE A 660 14.49 39.76 -13.50
CA PHE A 660 13.68 40.63 -14.35
C PHE A 660 14.59 41.65 -15.03
N ILE A 661 14.74 41.54 -16.35
CA ILE A 661 15.43 42.53 -17.18
C ILE A 661 14.45 43.65 -17.55
N ILE A 662 14.62 44.83 -16.96
CA ILE A 662 13.94 46.05 -17.39
C ILE A 662 14.85 46.76 -18.40
N VAL A 663 14.38 46.91 -19.64
CA VAL A 663 15.03 47.67 -20.71
C VAL A 663 14.70 49.16 -20.51
N PRO A 664 15.69 50.06 -20.36
CA PRO A 664 15.43 51.50 -20.34
C PRO A 664 15.23 52.06 -21.75
N GLU A 665 14.16 52.84 -21.95
CA GLU A 665 13.96 53.66 -23.16
C GLU A 665 15.02 54.76 -23.27
N GLU A 666 15.52 54.94 -24.49
CA GLU A 666 16.54 55.90 -24.89
C GLU A 666 16.01 57.35 -24.85
N PRO A 667 16.74 58.33 -24.27
CA PRO A 667 16.32 59.72 -24.33
C PRO A 667 16.74 60.38 -25.67
N LEU A 668 15.76 60.98 -26.33
CA LEU A 668 15.90 61.82 -27.53
C LEU A 668 16.92 62.97 -27.32
N ARG A 669 17.86 63.10 -28.26
CA ARG A 669 18.73 64.29 -28.39
C ARG A 669 17.98 65.41 -29.10
N PRO A 670 17.99 66.66 -28.60
CA PRO A 670 17.74 67.83 -29.43
C PRO A 670 19.03 68.30 -30.12
N ALA A 671 18.83 69.02 -31.24
CA ALA A 671 19.78 69.39 -32.29
C ALA A 671 21.09 70.07 -31.86
#